data_AF-A0A093Y0V3-F1
#
_entry.id   AF-A0A093Y0V3-F1
#
_cell.length_a   1.000
_cell.length_b   1.000
_cell.length_c   1.000
_cell.angle_alpha   90.00
_cell.angle_beta   90.00
_cell.angle_gamma   90.00
#
_symmetry.space_group_name_H-M   'P 1'
#
loop_
_entity.id
_entity.type
_entity.pdbx_description
1 polymer ?
#
loop_
_entity_poly.entity_id
_entity_poly.type
_entity_poly.pdbx_seq_one_letter_code
_entity_poly.pdbx_strand_id
1 'polypeptide(L)'
;MDPAITNELSKLEDGIAFRASPDHFHHTWARTFYSAPELYIQPESLEEVEKVTTLARRCRRRITTVGSGHSPSDLTCTSSWMVNLDKFNKILSVDRETNLVTMQAGIRLFQLSEELDKLGLAMPNLGSINEQSIAGAISTGTHGSTLLHSILSSSVTRLRITLANSKTVTCSPEENEDLFRAALCSLGALGVITEITFLAVPAFSLHWQQTIYPHKQVFDTWNTNLWTQGEFVRVWWYPYTRRATIWHASKTTRPASDLPHKAAYFDSSLGYHIYHNLLYIAQWVPRIMPWVEWFITGMQFGFSSGPKSTKQAIQPSRQALLMDCLYSQTVNEWAIPLRNGPAALGRLTSWLNRLKPTDPGYVEHGIPYSAEGLWVHAPIEVRVSDTTLNLKNNDGSSRKSVRPHLDTSAKDGPTLYLNATLYRPYNMDPPCLARYYQAFEYLMRELDGKPHWAKNFETTNEELNAMYGDDLKSWLNVRNEADPEGMFVGQWHREHVLGEEQPRLELEEREVDRKPMRKGGVEIFGELASKAAQKDLDDGQESPVALPEHISTYSSQSSFDFVNSSDATESQTLPQSSANGTKGKGLADLMEQVAENREVTEDDTRTATMATLNSSISSIEAVLRDLADSQTIRSEYTASSSPDLSVQEKSEGVSSGSDEAAAAAANEAALVEEFWIGAAAAKAEEAAAAKAAAELEASAKQEAAKEQAAKDQAAQEQIAREQAAKEETARKEQAAKEEAARKEQAVKEEAARKEQVAKEKAAKEEAARKEQAAKEQAAKEEAARQEQVAKEKAAKEEAARKEQAAKEKAVKEEAARKEKAAKEEAARKEKAAKEEAARKEQAAKEQAAKEKAAKEEAARREQEAKEKAAKEEAARKEQAAKEQAEKQ
;
A
#
# COMPACT_ATOMS: atom_id res chain seq x y z
N MET A 1 16.51 27.30 4.88
CA MET A 1 17.60 26.34 5.15
C MET A 1 18.42 26.89 6.30
N ASP A 2 18.81 26.04 7.24
CA ASP A 2 19.61 26.39 8.41
C ASP A 2 21.01 26.92 7.99
N PRO A 3 21.52 28.02 8.59
CA PRO A 3 22.90 28.48 8.40
C PRO A 3 23.97 27.40 8.59
N ALA A 4 23.81 26.45 9.51
CA ALA A 4 24.74 25.35 9.72
C ALA A 4 24.83 24.42 8.50
N ILE A 5 23.68 24.09 7.89
CA ILE A 5 23.61 23.30 6.64
C ILE A 5 24.28 24.07 5.50
N THR A 6 24.03 25.38 5.39
CA THR A 6 24.65 26.25 4.39
C THR A 6 26.19 26.31 4.56
N ASN A 7 26.68 26.37 5.80
CA ASN A 7 28.10 26.35 6.13
C ASN A 7 28.75 25.01 5.73
N GLU A 8 28.17 23.87 6.15
CA GLU A 8 28.68 22.55 5.77
C GLU A 8 28.64 22.28 4.25
N LEU A 9 27.60 22.75 3.56
CA LEU A 9 27.52 22.68 2.11
C LEU A 9 28.64 23.48 1.43
N SER A 10 29.04 24.62 2.01
CA SER A 10 30.18 25.42 1.51
C SER A 10 31.55 24.78 1.79
N LYS A 11 31.66 23.83 2.72
CA LYS A 11 32.86 22.99 2.92
C LYS A 11 32.95 21.83 1.91
N LEU A 12 31.92 21.62 1.08
CA LEU A 12 31.81 20.52 0.11
C LEU A 12 31.74 21.06 -1.34
N GLU A 13 32.79 21.78 -1.76
CA GLU A 13 32.99 22.27 -3.13
C GLU A 13 33.43 21.14 -4.10
N ASP A 14 32.66 20.05 -4.11
CA ASP A 14 32.91 18.81 -4.88
C ASP A 14 32.24 18.79 -6.27
N GLY A 15 31.39 19.78 -6.58
CA GLY A 15 30.59 19.86 -7.81
C GLY A 15 29.31 19.00 -7.82
N ILE A 16 29.06 18.21 -6.77
CA ILE A 16 27.88 17.36 -6.59
C ILE A 16 26.72 18.21 -6.05
N ALA A 17 25.54 18.10 -6.68
CA ALA A 17 24.38 18.90 -6.31
C ALA A 17 23.71 18.42 -5.00
N PHE A 18 23.11 19.37 -4.26
CA PHE A 18 22.29 19.07 -3.08
C PHE A 18 20.86 19.56 -3.33
N ARG A 19 20.00 18.65 -3.80
CA ARG A 19 18.68 18.96 -4.39
C ARG A 19 17.59 19.01 -3.32
N ALA A 20 17.71 19.94 -2.38
CA ALA A 20 16.83 20.09 -1.23
C ALA A 20 15.82 21.24 -1.38
N SER A 21 14.61 21.05 -0.84
CA SER A 21 13.53 22.04 -0.76
C SER A 21 12.95 22.10 0.66
N PRO A 22 12.75 23.28 1.26
CA PRO A 22 12.12 23.44 2.57
C PRO A 22 10.58 23.48 2.52
N ASP A 23 9.99 23.65 1.33
CA ASP A 23 8.56 23.96 1.16
C ASP A 23 7.68 22.70 1.00
N HIS A 24 8.12 21.55 1.52
CA HIS A 24 7.40 20.29 1.37
C HIS A 24 6.50 19.98 2.57
N PHE A 25 5.27 19.57 2.30
CA PHE A 25 4.33 19.07 3.32
C PHE A 25 3.95 17.64 2.98
N HIS A 26 4.45 16.69 3.78
CA HIS A 26 4.26 15.26 3.56
C HIS A 26 2.90 14.81 4.08
N HIS A 27 2.32 13.80 3.42
CA HIS A 27 1.18 13.05 3.92
C HIS A 27 1.22 11.60 3.47
N THR A 28 0.68 10.69 4.29
CA THR A 28 0.37 9.34 3.81
C THR A 28 -0.68 9.40 2.71
N TRP A 29 -0.67 8.46 1.77
CA TRP A 29 -1.66 8.40 0.69
C TRP A 29 -3.10 8.38 1.22
N ALA A 30 -3.32 7.64 2.31
CA ALA A 30 -4.60 7.56 3.01
C ALA A 30 -4.99 8.85 3.78
N ARG A 31 -4.09 9.84 3.91
CA ARG A 31 -4.25 11.04 4.73
C ARG A 31 -4.60 10.71 6.18
N THR A 32 -3.97 9.67 6.71
CA THR A 32 -3.98 9.30 8.13
C THR A 32 -2.99 10.18 8.90
N PHE A 33 -1.80 10.37 8.34
CA PHE A 33 -0.68 11.08 8.96
C PHE A 33 -0.09 12.14 8.03
N TYR A 34 0.44 13.20 8.62
CA TYR A 34 1.03 14.37 7.98
C TYR A 34 2.32 14.76 8.73
N SER A 35 3.31 15.33 8.03
CA SER A 35 4.47 15.97 8.68
C SER A 35 5.13 17.02 7.78
N ALA A 36 5.83 17.98 8.39
CA ALA A 36 6.60 19.00 7.68
C ALA A 36 8.11 18.75 7.91
N PRO A 37 8.83 18.09 6.99
CA PRO A 37 10.27 17.89 7.09
C PRO A 37 11.04 19.21 6.89
N GLU A 38 12.14 19.42 7.62
CA GLU A 38 13.04 20.57 7.47
C GLU A 38 13.54 20.72 6.02
N LEU A 39 13.88 19.60 5.39
CA LEU A 39 14.29 19.51 3.98
C LEU A 39 13.74 18.25 3.34
N TYR A 40 13.07 18.41 2.20
CA TYR A 40 12.73 17.34 1.27
C TYR A 40 13.76 17.32 0.13
N ILE A 41 14.40 16.18 -0.07
CA ILE A 41 15.61 16.05 -0.89
C ILE A 41 15.41 14.98 -1.97
N GLN A 42 15.70 15.32 -3.23
CA GLN A 42 15.54 14.41 -4.38
C GLN A 42 16.86 14.23 -5.16
N PRO A 43 17.74 13.30 -4.74
CA PRO A 43 18.99 13.02 -5.44
C PRO A 43 18.74 12.39 -6.83
N GLU A 44 19.64 12.69 -7.77
CA GLU A 44 19.62 12.22 -9.17
C GLU A 44 20.80 11.28 -9.52
N SER A 45 21.76 11.11 -8.59
CA SER A 45 22.94 10.22 -8.71
C SER A 45 23.32 9.56 -7.38
N LEU A 46 24.26 8.61 -7.41
CA LEU A 46 24.74 7.91 -6.21
C LEU A 46 25.55 8.85 -5.31
N GLU A 47 26.39 9.67 -5.95
CA GLU A 47 27.23 10.69 -5.32
C GLU A 47 26.37 11.72 -4.58
N GLU A 48 25.18 12.05 -5.11
CA GLU A 48 24.21 12.90 -4.40
C GLU A 48 23.63 12.21 -3.15
N VAL A 49 23.42 10.89 -3.14
CA VAL A 49 23.00 10.14 -1.94
C VAL A 49 24.12 10.09 -0.88
N GLU A 50 25.36 9.86 -1.31
CA GLU A 50 26.53 9.86 -0.43
C GLU A 50 26.82 11.26 0.14
N LYS A 51 26.58 12.32 -0.64
CA LYS A 51 26.62 13.72 -0.16
C LYS A 51 25.51 14.03 0.83
N VAL A 52 24.28 13.57 0.59
CA VAL A 52 23.15 13.75 1.51
C VAL A 52 23.39 13.08 2.86
N THR A 53 23.86 11.82 2.87
CA THR A 53 24.20 11.12 4.13
C THR A 53 25.42 11.76 4.84
N THR A 54 26.42 12.23 4.08
CA THR A 54 27.57 12.98 4.64
C THR A 54 27.12 14.27 5.31
N LEU A 55 26.29 15.07 4.64
CA LEU A 55 25.75 16.32 5.17
C LEU A 55 24.84 16.10 6.37
N ALA A 56 23.97 15.08 6.34
CA ALA A 56 23.09 14.76 7.46
C ALA A 56 23.90 14.41 8.72
N ARG A 57 24.92 13.54 8.61
CA ARG A 57 25.82 13.22 9.73
C ARG A 57 26.52 14.47 10.28
N ARG A 58 27.09 15.32 9.42
CA ARG A 58 27.78 16.55 9.86
C ARG A 58 26.83 17.57 10.49
N CYS A 59 25.59 17.69 9.98
CA CYS A 59 24.55 18.57 10.51
C CYS A 59 23.71 17.91 11.61
N ARG A 60 24.15 16.76 12.16
CA ARG A 60 23.44 15.97 13.17
C ARG A 60 21.93 15.80 12.87
N ARG A 61 21.57 15.46 11.63
CA ARG A 61 20.18 15.30 11.19
C ARG A 61 19.80 13.83 10.94
N ARG A 62 18.57 13.47 11.30
CA ARG A 62 17.93 12.22 10.89
C ARG A 62 17.54 12.29 9.40
N ILE A 63 17.70 11.19 8.67
CA ILE A 63 17.14 10.94 7.34
C ILE A 63 15.97 9.94 7.44
N THR A 64 14.83 10.30 6.87
CA THR A 64 13.75 9.35 6.51
C THR A 64 13.75 9.14 5.00
N THR A 65 13.72 7.88 4.53
CA THR A 65 13.52 7.60 3.10
C THR A 65 12.03 7.44 2.77
N VAL A 66 11.57 8.02 1.66
CA VAL A 66 10.15 7.99 1.26
C VAL A 66 9.94 7.64 -0.21
N GLY A 67 9.00 6.73 -0.45
CA GLY A 67 8.39 6.48 -1.76
C GLY A 67 7.24 7.44 -2.03
N SER A 68 6.00 6.94 -2.12
CA SER A 68 4.77 7.70 -2.46
C SER A 68 3.90 8.02 -1.24
N GLY A 69 4.42 7.86 -0.02
CA GLY A 69 3.60 7.87 1.19
C GLY A 69 2.52 6.78 1.24
N HIS A 70 2.56 5.77 0.36
CA HIS A 70 1.46 4.79 0.21
C HIS A 70 1.33 3.79 1.39
N SER A 71 2.26 3.84 2.34
CA SER A 71 2.12 3.22 3.66
C SER A 71 1.05 3.99 4.46
N PRO A 72 -0.07 3.39 4.90
CA PRO A 72 -1.01 4.05 5.80
C PRO A 72 -0.46 4.28 7.23
N SER A 73 0.72 3.72 7.57
CA SER A 73 1.48 3.99 8.80
C SER A 73 2.31 5.27 8.76
N ASP A 74 2.61 5.82 9.94
CA ASP A 74 3.43 7.01 10.19
C ASP A 74 4.96 6.78 10.10
N LEU A 75 5.40 5.56 9.73
CA LEU A 75 6.80 5.20 9.43
C LEU A 75 7.56 6.21 8.52
N THR A 76 6.84 6.92 7.65
CA THR A 76 7.41 7.92 6.73
C THR A 76 7.34 9.36 7.21
N CYS A 77 6.82 9.62 8.42
CA CYS A 77 6.73 10.95 9.00
C CYS A 77 8.05 11.36 9.68
N THR A 78 8.39 12.63 9.53
CA THR A 78 9.56 13.29 10.14
C THR A 78 9.42 14.81 10.06
N SER A 79 10.01 15.51 11.04
CA SER A 79 10.33 16.93 11.01
C SER A 79 11.80 17.19 10.62
N SER A 80 12.64 16.15 10.56
CA SER A 80 14.02 16.20 10.06
C SER A 80 14.06 16.06 8.52
N TRP A 81 15.09 15.45 7.93
CA TRP A 81 15.25 15.36 6.48
C TRP A 81 14.48 14.19 5.88
N MET A 82 13.83 14.45 4.75
CA MET A 82 13.07 13.46 3.98
C MET A 82 13.70 13.27 2.60
N VAL A 83 14.25 12.09 2.35
CA VAL A 83 14.91 11.74 1.08
C VAL A 83 13.95 10.93 0.21
N ASN A 84 13.57 11.50 -0.92
CA ASN A 84 12.73 10.85 -1.92
C ASN A 84 13.55 10.47 -3.16
N LEU A 85 13.49 9.20 -3.55
CA LEU A 85 14.33 8.65 -4.61
C LEU A 85 13.68 8.67 -6.01
N ASP A 86 12.54 9.34 -6.22
CA ASP A 86 11.77 9.22 -7.48
C ASP A 86 12.53 9.63 -8.75
N LYS A 87 13.59 10.43 -8.62
CA LYS A 87 14.48 10.81 -9.74
C LYS A 87 15.69 9.88 -9.93
N PHE A 88 15.93 9.00 -8.95
CA PHE A 88 16.95 7.95 -8.95
C PHE A 88 16.26 6.61 -9.28
N ASN A 89 15.80 6.52 -10.53
CA ASN A 89 14.79 5.57 -10.99
C ASN A 89 15.18 4.80 -12.29
N LYS A 90 16.44 4.86 -12.72
CA LYS A 90 16.88 4.27 -13.99
C LYS A 90 17.05 2.76 -13.89
N ILE A 91 16.73 2.03 -14.97
CA ILE A 91 17.30 0.70 -15.20
C ILE A 91 18.78 0.89 -15.55
N LEU A 92 19.66 0.12 -14.90
CA LEU A 92 21.12 0.22 -15.03
C LEU A 92 21.70 -0.89 -15.91
N SER A 93 21.21 -2.12 -15.77
CA SER A 93 21.61 -3.25 -16.61
C SER A 93 20.53 -4.33 -16.70
N VAL A 94 20.58 -5.09 -17.79
CA VAL A 94 19.68 -6.23 -18.07
C VAL A 94 20.52 -7.35 -18.64
N ASP A 95 20.74 -8.40 -17.85
CA ASP A 95 21.26 -9.66 -18.35
C ASP A 95 20.16 -10.38 -19.16
N ARG A 96 20.47 -10.77 -20.39
CA ARG A 96 19.53 -11.41 -21.33
C ARG A 96 19.54 -12.94 -21.29
N GLU A 97 20.52 -13.54 -20.62
CA GLU A 97 20.62 -14.99 -20.45
C GLU A 97 19.91 -15.42 -19.16
N THR A 98 20.11 -14.67 -18.07
CA THR A 98 19.47 -14.97 -16.77
C THR A 98 18.16 -14.23 -16.52
N ASN A 99 17.92 -13.10 -17.21
CA ASN A 99 16.91 -12.08 -16.90
C ASN A 99 17.10 -11.40 -15.52
N LEU A 100 18.34 -11.30 -15.03
CA LEU A 100 18.67 -10.41 -13.91
C LEU A 100 18.65 -8.95 -14.38
N VAL A 101 17.85 -8.13 -13.71
CA VAL A 101 17.71 -6.70 -14.00
C VAL A 101 18.20 -5.89 -12.80
N THR A 102 19.14 -4.99 -13.04
CA THR A 102 19.64 -4.04 -12.02
C THR A 102 19.05 -2.65 -12.27
N MET A 103 18.54 -2.01 -11.22
CA MET A 103 17.88 -0.71 -11.27
C MET A 103 18.25 0.16 -10.06
N GLN A 104 18.06 1.47 -10.21
CA GLN A 104 18.09 2.41 -9.09
C GLN A 104 16.82 2.27 -8.24
N ALA A 105 16.98 2.32 -6.92
CA ALA A 105 15.98 1.86 -5.95
C ALA A 105 14.68 2.70 -5.89
N GLY A 106 14.69 3.91 -6.46
CA GLY A 106 13.55 4.82 -6.48
C GLY A 106 12.49 4.53 -7.54
N ILE A 107 12.76 3.65 -8.52
CA ILE A 107 11.81 3.36 -9.60
C ILE A 107 10.47 2.87 -9.07
N ARG A 108 9.37 3.45 -9.57
CA ARG A 108 8.01 3.04 -9.20
C ARG A 108 7.67 1.69 -9.82
N LEU A 109 6.91 0.85 -9.13
CA LEU A 109 6.54 -0.47 -9.66
C LEU A 109 5.77 -0.36 -10.98
N PHE A 110 5.01 0.72 -11.22
CA PHE A 110 4.38 0.98 -12.52
C PHE A 110 5.43 1.24 -13.63
N GLN A 111 6.40 2.13 -13.37
CA GLN A 111 7.49 2.42 -14.31
C GLN A 111 8.34 1.17 -14.58
N LEU A 112 8.69 0.43 -13.53
CA LEU A 112 9.41 -0.84 -13.63
C LEU A 112 8.63 -1.86 -14.47
N SER A 113 7.32 -2.00 -14.26
CA SER A 113 6.46 -2.83 -15.10
C SER A 113 6.49 -2.41 -16.58
N GLU A 114 6.59 -1.11 -16.89
CA GLU A 114 6.63 -0.63 -18.27
C GLU A 114 8.00 -0.78 -18.92
N GLU A 115 9.10 -0.54 -18.20
CA GLU A 115 10.45 -0.81 -18.73
C GLU A 115 10.68 -2.31 -18.95
N LEU A 116 10.19 -3.17 -18.04
CA LEU A 116 10.27 -4.62 -18.22
C LEU A 116 9.43 -5.09 -19.43
N ASP A 117 8.22 -4.57 -19.62
CA ASP A 117 7.34 -4.93 -20.76
C ASP A 117 8.00 -4.59 -22.11
N LYS A 118 8.67 -3.42 -22.23
CA LYS A 118 9.48 -3.05 -23.40
C LYS A 118 10.64 -4.02 -23.66
N LEU A 119 11.17 -4.66 -22.62
CA LEU A 119 12.25 -5.65 -22.71
C LEU A 119 11.72 -7.07 -23.00
N GLY A 120 10.40 -7.31 -22.99
CA GLY A 120 9.81 -8.64 -23.06
C GLY A 120 9.85 -9.40 -21.72
N LEU A 121 9.94 -8.68 -20.60
CA LEU A 121 10.07 -9.19 -19.23
C LEU A 121 8.89 -8.73 -18.35
N ALA A 122 8.74 -9.33 -17.18
CA ALA A 122 7.81 -8.93 -16.13
C ALA A 122 8.38 -9.24 -14.74
N MET A 123 7.80 -8.62 -13.71
CA MET A 123 7.94 -9.08 -12.33
C MET A 123 7.20 -10.42 -12.16
N PRO A 124 7.76 -11.42 -11.45
CA PRO A 124 7.12 -12.74 -11.29
C PRO A 124 5.85 -12.69 -10.43
N ASN A 125 5.86 -11.83 -9.41
CA ASN A 125 4.76 -11.60 -8.48
C ASN A 125 4.60 -10.08 -8.25
N LEU A 126 3.38 -9.60 -8.03
CA LEU A 126 3.09 -8.17 -7.82
C LEU A 126 1.96 -8.00 -6.81
N GLY A 127 2.04 -6.96 -5.98
CA GLY A 127 0.95 -6.53 -5.10
C GLY A 127 -0.23 -5.96 -5.88
N SER A 128 -1.33 -5.66 -5.18
CA SER A 128 -2.52 -5.06 -5.78
C SER A 128 -2.31 -3.60 -6.24
N ILE A 129 -1.19 -2.96 -5.87
CA ILE A 129 -0.86 -1.55 -6.13
C ILE A 129 0.59 -1.46 -6.65
N ASN A 130 0.83 -0.53 -7.60
CA ASN A 130 2.13 -0.33 -8.25
C ASN A 130 2.68 1.12 -8.13
N GLU A 131 2.04 1.98 -7.33
CA GLU A 131 2.53 3.33 -7.00
C GLU A 131 3.71 3.33 -6.00
N GLN A 132 4.00 2.21 -5.37
CA GLN A 132 5.15 2.07 -4.47
C GLN A 132 6.47 2.17 -5.26
N SER A 133 7.54 2.69 -4.65
CA SER A 133 8.90 2.46 -5.16
C SER A 133 9.32 1.02 -4.85
N ILE A 134 10.16 0.41 -5.70
CA ILE A 134 10.64 -0.96 -5.49
C ILE A 134 11.33 -1.12 -4.13
N ALA A 135 12.15 -0.14 -3.70
CA ALA A 135 12.79 -0.15 -2.39
C ALA A 135 11.78 -0.10 -1.23
N GLY A 136 10.75 0.74 -1.31
CA GLY A 136 9.71 0.83 -0.28
C GLY A 136 8.85 -0.43 -0.21
N ALA A 137 8.59 -1.07 -1.36
CA ALA A 137 7.85 -2.31 -1.45
C ALA A 137 8.61 -3.48 -0.78
N ILE A 138 9.89 -3.67 -1.06
CA ILE A 138 10.69 -4.71 -0.38
C ILE A 138 10.90 -4.39 1.11
N SER A 139 11.21 -3.13 1.45
CA SER A 139 11.56 -2.74 2.82
C SER A 139 10.43 -2.93 3.84
N THR A 140 9.20 -3.11 3.37
CA THR A 140 7.99 -3.33 4.20
C THR A 140 7.33 -4.70 3.98
N GLY A 141 8.00 -5.62 3.26
CA GLY A 141 7.53 -7.01 3.07
C GLY A 141 6.38 -7.18 2.07
N THR A 142 6.26 -6.32 1.06
CA THR A 142 5.15 -6.36 0.08
C THR A 142 5.06 -7.72 -0.63
N HIS A 143 3.84 -8.23 -0.77
CA HIS A 143 3.55 -9.54 -1.36
C HIS A 143 2.35 -9.47 -2.33
N GLY A 144 2.30 -10.41 -3.28
CA GLY A 144 1.15 -10.62 -4.16
C GLY A 144 0.11 -11.58 -3.56
N SER A 145 -0.43 -12.49 -4.39
CA SER A 145 -1.35 -13.53 -3.91
C SER A 145 -1.33 -14.81 -4.76
N THR A 146 -0.59 -15.83 -4.32
CA THR A 146 -0.25 -17.06 -5.06
C THR A 146 0.45 -18.07 -4.15
N LEU A 147 0.24 -19.39 -4.34
CA LEU A 147 1.05 -20.43 -3.67
C LEU A 147 2.30 -20.84 -4.45
N LEU A 148 2.56 -20.25 -5.62
CA LEU A 148 3.70 -20.57 -6.47
C LEU A 148 4.82 -19.53 -6.41
N HIS A 149 4.60 -18.41 -5.68
CA HIS A 149 5.61 -17.38 -5.45
C HIS A 149 5.62 -16.90 -3.99
N SER A 150 6.82 -16.57 -3.53
CA SER A 150 7.09 -15.90 -2.25
C SER A 150 6.82 -14.38 -2.37
N ILE A 151 7.12 -13.63 -1.29
CA ILE A 151 6.99 -12.17 -1.20
C ILE A 151 7.91 -11.45 -2.20
N LEU A 152 7.64 -10.18 -2.54
CA LEU A 152 8.34 -9.48 -3.64
C LEU A 152 9.86 -9.43 -3.44
N SER A 153 10.33 -9.25 -2.20
CA SER A 153 11.76 -9.23 -1.88
C SER A 153 12.47 -10.55 -2.17
N SER A 154 11.76 -11.68 -2.24
CA SER A 154 12.35 -12.97 -2.62
C SER A 154 12.88 -13.00 -4.05
N SER A 155 12.46 -12.07 -4.91
CA SER A 155 12.96 -11.98 -6.30
C SER A 155 14.29 -11.24 -6.38
N VAL A 156 14.65 -10.45 -5.37
CA VAL A 156 15.94 -9.75 -5.27
C VAL A 156 17.08 -10.76 -5.11
N THR A 157 18.19 -10.52 -5.80
CA THR A 157 19.42 -11.33 -5.69
C THR A 157 20.59 -10.54 -5.13
N ARG A 158 20.58 -9.20 -5.25
CA ARG A 158 21.61 -8.31 -4.71
C ARG A 158 21.05 -6.91 -4.46
N LEU A 159 21.54 -6.26 -3.42
CA LEU A 159 21.25 -4.87 -3.08
C LEU A 159 22.56 -4.07 -2.98
N ARG A 160 22.47 -2.75 -3.13
CA ARG A 160 23.47 -1.80 -2.63
C ARG A 160 22.80 -0.79 -1.71
N ILE A 161 23.50 -0.41 -0.65
CA ILE A 161 22.95 0.42 0.43
C ILE A 161 24.03 1.40 0.94
N THR A 162 23.67 2.68 1.03
CA THR A 162 24.50 3.74 1.62
C THR A 162 24.21 3.83 3.12
N LEU A 163 25.20 3.49 3.94
CA LEU A 163 25.10 3.39 5.40
C LEU A 163 25.35 4.76 6.10
N ALA A 164 25.20 4.82 7.43
CA ALA A 164 25.41 6.05 8.20
C ALA A 164 26.87 6.59 8.15
N ASN A 165 27.83 5.72 7.82
CA ASN A 165 29.21 6.09 7.53
C ASN A 165 29.42 6.72 6.13
N SER A 166 28.35 6.94 5.35
CA SER A 166 28.31 7.48 3.98
C SER A 166 28.95 6.60 2.90
N LYS A 167 29.34 5.35 3.20
CA LYS A 167 29.82 4.39 2.20
C LYS A 167 28.66 3.58 1.64
N THR A 168 28.61 3.43 0.32
CA THR A 168 27.73 2.46 -0.33
C THR A 168 28.36 1.07 -0.38
N VAL A 169 27.75 0.10 0.29
CA VAL A 169 28.18 -1.31 0.30
C VAL A 169 27.22 -2.20 -0.51
N THR A 170 27.73 -3.32 -1.01
CA THR A 170 26.93 -4.36 -1.69
C THR A 170 26.51 -5.42 -0.68
N CYS A 171 25.37 -6.09 -0.90
CA CYS A 171 25.01 -7.31 -0.20
C CYS A 171 24.14 -8.25 -1.06
N SER A 172 24.29 -9.57 -0.88
CA SER A 172 23.60 -10.67 -1.54
C SER A 172 23.49 -11.88 -0.58
N PRO A 173 22.94 -13.03 -0.99
CA PRO A 173 23.08 -14.27 -0.22
C PRO A 173 24.52 -14.76 -0.06
N GLU A 174 25.48 -14.30 -0.85
CA GLU A 174 26.89 -14.71 -0.87
C GLU A 174 27.83 -13.66 -0.27
N GLU A 175 27.45 -12.38 -0.37
CA GLU A 175 28.20 -11.22 0.14
C GLU A 175 27.38 -10.53 1.24
N ASN A 176 27.89 -10.47 2.48
CA ASN A 176 27.27 -9.72 3.58
C ASN A 176 25.83 -10.19 3.89
N GLU A 177 25.63 -11.52 4.05
CA GLU A 177 24.31 -12.16 4.11
C GLU A 177 23.37 -11.54 5.16
N ASP A 178 23.83 -11.25 6.38
CA ASP A 178 22.99 -10.67 7.43
C ASP A 178 22.51 -9.24 7.09
N LEU A 179 23.37 -8.43 6.45
CA LEU A 179 22.97 -7.11 5.92
C LEU A 179 21.95 -7.25 4.78
N PHE A 180 22.12 -8.25 3.91
CA PHE A 180 21.13 -8.54 2.86
C PHE A 180 19.78 -8.97 3.46
N ARG A 181 19.78 -9.90 4.42
CA ARG A 181 18.59 -10.38 5.14
C ARG A 181 17.87 -9.28 5.91
N ALA A 182 18.61 -8.33 6.48
CA ALA A 182 18.02 -7.16 7.10
C ALA A 182 17.46 -6.19 6.05
N ALA A 183 18.20 -5.91 4.97
CA ALA A 183 17.80 -4.95 3.94
C ALA A 183 16.57 -5.41 3.11
N LEU A 184 16.38 -6.72 2.91
CA LEU A 184 15.18 -7.29 2.28
C LEU A 184 13.87 -7.03 3.07
N CYS A 185 13.95 -6.52 4.30
CA CYS A 185 12.86 -5.92 5.06
C CYS A 185 13.41 -4.80 5.96
N SER A 186 14.03 -3.79 5.33
CA SER A 186 14.85 -2.78 6.03
C SER A 186 14.10 -1.83 6.96
N LEU A 187 12.77 -1.69 6.82
CA LEU A 187 11.95 -0.63 7.44
C LEU A 187 12.50 0.81 7.25
N GLY A 188 13.39 1.03 6.28
CA GLY A 188 14.12 2.29 6.09
C GLY A 188 15.18 2.59 7.16
N ALA A 189 15.46 1.66 8.08
CA ALA A 189 16.22 1.90 9.32
C ALA A 189 17.74 1.60 9.24
N LEU A 190 18.22 1.08 8.12
CA LEU A 190 19.60 0.58 7.96
C LEU A 190 20.50 1.51 7.12
N GLY A 191 19.89 2.39 6.33
CA GLY A 191 20.57 3.10 5.24
C GLY A 191 19.67 3.38 4.06
N VAL A 192 20.19 4.13 3.09
CA VAL A 192 19.50 4.39 1.82
C VAL A 192 19.81 3.25 0.86
N ILE A 193 18.84 2.38 0.56
CA ILE A 193 18.98 1.40 -0.53
C ILE A 193 19.09 2.19 -1.85
N THR A 194 20.14 1.95 -2.61
CA THR A 194 20.47 2.71 -3.83
C THR A 194 20.31 1.89 -5.11
N GLU A 195 20.72 0.62 -5.12
CA GLU A 195 20.56 -0.26 -6.28
C GLU A 195 19.95 -1.60 -5.87
N ILE A 196 19.16 -2.18 -6.79
CA ILE A 196 18.49 -3.47 -6.62
C ILE A 196 18.72 -4.29 -7.89
N THR A 197 19.35 -5.45 -7.77
CA THR A 197 19.33 -6.50 -8.80
C THR A 197 18.26 -7.54 -8.43
N PHE A 198 17.34 -7.82 -9.34
CA PHE A 198 16.29 -8.83 -9.14
C PHE A 198 16.12 -9.75 -10.35
N LEU A 199 15.58 -10.94 -10.11
CA LEU A 199 15.23 -11.91 -11.14
C LEU A 199 13.86 -11.55 -11.74
N ALA A 200 13.87 -11.03 -12.97
CA ALA A 200 12.68 -10.90 -13.78
C ALA A 200 12.34 -12.24 -14.45
N VAL A 201 11.11 -12.37 -14.94
CA VAL A 201 10.65 -13.50 -15.77
C VAL A 201 10.25 -13.01 -17.17
N PRO A 202 10.13 -13.88 -18.19
CA PRO A 202 9.53 -13.50 -19.47
C PRO A 202 8.13 -12.88 -19.29
N ALA A 203 7.80 -11.87 -20.09
CA ALA A 203 6.50 -11.20 -20.04
C ALA A 203 5.34 -12.17 -20.28
N PHE A 204 4.25 -12.01 -19.51
CA PHE A 204 3.11 -12.92 -19.55
C PHE A 204 1.77 -12.19 -19.47
N SER A 205 0.78 -12.70 -20.20
CA SER A 205 -0.63 -12.35 -20.02
C SER A 205 -1.32 -13.35 -19.10
N LEU A 206 -2.31 -12.87 -18.36
CA LEU A 206 -3.16 -13.65 -17.48
C LEU A 206 -4.58 -13.70 -18.04
N HIS A 207 -5.15 -14.91 -18.15
CA HIS A 207 -6.60 -15.08 -18.18
C HIS A 207 -7.05 -15.13 -16.72
N TRP A 208 -7.81 -14.14 -16.30
CA TRP A 208 -8.41 -14.10 -14.96
C TRP A 208 -9.92 -14.36 -15.03
N GLN A 209 -10.44 -14.96 -13.96
CA GLN A 209 -11.86 -15.20 -13.74
C GLN A 209 -12.24 -14.79 -12.31
N GLN A 210 -13.40 -14.17 -12.16
CA GLN A 210 -13.91 -13.66 -10.89
C GLN A 210 -15.38 -14.06 -10.72
N THR A 211 -15.70 -14.80 -9.67
CA THR A 211 -17.06 -15.34 -9.44
C THR A 211 -17.46 -15.17 -7.97
N ILE A 212 -18.73 -14.84 -7.73
CA ILE A 212 -19.27 -14.72 -6.36
C ILE A 212 -19.86 -16.06 -5.94
N TYR A 213 -19.45 -16.57 -4.78
CA TYR A 213 -19.97 -17.79 -4.19
C TYR A 213 -20.57 -17.53 -2.80
N PRO A 214 -21.41 -18.42 -2.27
CA PRO A 214 -21.66 -18.48 -0.83
C PRO A 214 -20.33 -18.68 -0.10
N HIS A 215 -20.13 -18.02 1.05
CA HIS A 215 -18.90 -18.17 1.84
C HIS A 215 -18.61 -19.63 2.26
N LYS A 216 -19.65 -20.49 2.33
CA LYS A 216 -19.50 -21.93 2.54
C LYS A 216 -18.59 -22.58 1.48
N GLN A 217 -18.66 -22.15 0.22
CA GLN A 217 -17.81 -22.66 -0.86
C GLN A 217 -16.32 -22.44 -0.55
N VAL A 218 -15.96 -21.29 0.04
CA VAL A 218 -14.58 -20.95 0.43
C VAL A 218 -14.10 -21.87 1.56
N PHE A 219 -14.94 -22.18 2.55
CA PHE A 219 -14.61 -23.14 3.60
C PHE A 219 -14.51 -24.57 3.05
N ASP A 220 -15.47 -24.99 2.20
CA ASP A 220 -15.54 -26.34 1.62
C ASP A 220 -14.34 -26.65 0.69
N THR A 221 -13.79 -25.65 -0.01
CA THR A 221 -12.65 -25.83 -0.93
C THR A 221 -11.29 -25.46 -0.35
N TRP A 222 -11.23 -24.91 0.88
CA TRP A 222 -10.00 -24.35 1.47
C TRP A 222 -8.83 -25.32 1.48
N ASN A 223 -9.08 -26.55 1.91
CA ASN A 223 -8.08 -27.61 2.07
C ASN A 223 -8.01 -28.56 0.85
N THR A 224 -8.63 -28.20 -0.28
CA THR A 224 -8.69 -29.06 -1.48
C THR A 224 -8.15 -28.36 -2.73
N ASN A 225 -8.80 -27.29 -3.20
CA ASN A 225 -8.39 -26.62 -4.45
C ASN A 225 -8.52 -25.09 -4.47
N LEU A 226 -9.02 -24.44 -3.41
CA LEU A 226 -9.26 -22.99 -3.41
C LEU A 226 -8.03 -22.21 -3.89
N TRP A 227 -6.87 -22.54 -3.33
CA TRP A 227 -5.60 -21.87 -3.56
C TRP A 227 -4.81 -22.37 -4.78
N THR A 228 -5.38 -23.33 -5.53
CA THR A 228 -4.76 -23.96 -6.71
C THR A 228 -5.64 -23.94 -7.96
N GLN A 229 -6.77 -23.20 -7.92
CA GLN A 229 -7.63 -22.90 -9.08
C GLN A 229 -6.96 -22.01 -10.15
N GLY A 230 -5.81 -21.40 -9.83
CA GLY A 230 -4.96 -20.65 -10.75
C GLY A 230 -3.56 -20.46 -10.19
N GLU A 231 -2.66 -19.87 -10.97
CA GLU A 231 -1.34 -19.47 -10.47
C GLU A 231 -1.48 -18.35 -9.42
N PHE A 232 -2.42 -17.43 -9.62
CA PHE A 232 -2.77 -16.38 -8.67
C PHE A 232 -4.22 -16.57 -8.19
N VAL A 233 -4.47 -16.33 -6.90
CA VAL A 233 -5.81 -16.47 -6.27
C VAL A 233 -6.00 -15.37 -5.25
N ARG A 234 -7.16 -14.70 -5.22
CA ARG A 234 -7.60 -13.74 -4.20
C ARG A 234 -9.03 -14.06 -3.78
N VAL A 235 -9.37 -13.83 -2.52
CA VAL A 235 -10.75 -13.96 -2.03
C VAL A 235 -11.15 -12.69 -1.27
N TRP A 236 -12.30 -12.12 -1.59
CA TRP A 236 -12.91 -11.04 -0.81
C TRP A 236 -14.09 -11.61 -0.03
N TRP A 237 -13.92 -11.71 1.29
CA TRP A 237 -14.93 -12.23 2.21
C TRP A 237 -15.79 -11.08 2.74
N TYR A 238 -17.10 -11.13 2.53
CA TYR A 238 -18.02 -10.04 2.90
C TYR A 238 -18.65 -10.31 4.27
N PRO A 239 -18.55 -9.38 5.24
CA PRO A 239 -19.03 -9.59 6.62
C PRO A 239 -20.47 -10.09 6.75
N TYR A 240 -21.44 -9.43 6.10
CA TYR A 240 -22.86 -9.67 6.34
C TYR A 240 -23.54 -10.63 5.37
N THR A 241 -23.12 -10.63 4.11
CA THR A 241 -23.92 -11.22 3.01
C THR A 241 -23.81 -12.74 2.93
N ARG A 242 -22.98 -13.38 3.75
CA ARG A 242 -22.60 -14.81 3.68
C ARG A 242 -22.10 -15.21 2.29
N ARG A 243 -21.45 -14.28 1.58
CA ARG A 243 -20.85 -14.46 0.26
C ARG A 243 -19.35 -14.20 0.33
N ALA A 244 -18.63 -14.68 -0.68
CA ALA A 244 -17.27 -14.27 -0.96
C ALA A 244 -17.07 -14.20 -2.48
N THR A 245 -16.29 -13.24 -2.96
CA THR A 245 -15.86 -13.19 -4.36
C THR A 245 -14.51 -13.87 -4.46
N ILE A 246 -14.43 -14.92 -5.28
CA ILE A 246 -13.16 -15.61 -5.59
C ILE A 246 -12.69 -15.09 -6.94
N TRP A 247 -11.46 -14.59 -6.99
CA TRP A 247 -10.73 -14.25 -8.21
C TRP A 247 -9.54 -15.21 -8.35
N HIS A 248 -9.35 -15.76 -9.54
CA HIS A 248 -8.18 -16.59 -9.86
C HIS A 248 -7.69 -16.30 -11.27
N ALA A 249 -6.39 -16.47 -11.50
CA ALA A 249 -5.78 -16.20 -12.79
C ALA A 249 -4.62 -17.15 -13.10
N SER A 250 -4.48 -17.47 -14.40
CA SER A 250 -3.43 -18.33 -14.92
C SER A 250 -2.81 -17.73 -16.18
N LYS A 251 -1.52 -18.00 -16.39
CA LYS A 251 -0.79 -17.59 -17.60
C LYS A 251 -1.48 -18.10 -18.87
N THR A 252 -1.54 -17.25 -19.89
CA THR A 252 -2.14 -17.58 -21.18
C THR A 252 -1.39 -16.96 -22.35
N THR A 253 -1.40 -17.67 -23.48
CA THR A 253 -0.95 -17.19 -24.79
C THR A 253 -2.10 -16.68 -25.67
N ARG A 254 -3.34 -16.72 -25.15
CA ARG A 254 -4.51 -16.16 -25.83
C ARG A 254 -4.37 -14.63 -25.98
N PRO A 255 -4.88 -14.02 -27.06
CA PRO A 255 -4.86 -12.56 -27.22
C PRO A 255 -5.64 -11.88 -26.09
N ALA A 256 -5.25 -10.64 -25.78
CA ALA A 256 -5.96 -9.79 -24.82
C ALA A 256 -7.43 -9.62 -25.21
N SER A 257 -8.31 -9.50 -24.22
CA SER A 257 -9.73 -9.23 -24.40
C SER A 257 -10.12 -7.90 -23.77
N ASP A 258 -11.18 -7.28 -24.27
CA ASP A 258 -11.83 -6.20 -23.57
C ASP A 258 -12.22 -6.63 -22.14
N LEU A 259 -12.25 -5.66 -21.21
CA LEU A 259 -12.86 -5.84 -19.90
C LEU A 259 -14.37 -6.08 -20.07
N PRO A 260 -14.99 -7.02 -19.32
CA PRO A 260 -16.39 -7.41 -19.52
C PRO A 260 -17.40 -6.29 -19.24
N HIS A 261 -16.97 -5.18 -18.62
CA HIS A 261 -17.72 -3.94 -18.52
C HIS A 261 -16.75 -2.77 -18.75
N LYS A 262 -17.12 -1.79 -19.58
CA LYS A 262 -16.37 -0.53 -19.72
C LYS A 262 -16.68 0.36 -18.52
N ALA A 263 -15.67 0.52 -17.65
CA ALA A 263 -15.81 0.90 -16.24
C ALA A 263 -16.69 -0.08 -15.45
N ALA A 264 -16.18 -0.61 -14.35
CA ALA A 264 -17.05 -1.08 -13.28
C ALA A 264 -17.80 0.13 -12.69
N TYR A 265 -18.91 -0.14 -12.00
CA TYR A 265 -19.74 0.88 -11.35
C TYR A 265 -18.90 1.89 -10.53
N PHE A 266 -17.84 1.41 -9.89
CA PHE A 266 -16.96 2.18 -9.01
C PHE A 266 -15.91 3.04 -9.70
N ASP A 267 -15.44 2.63 -10.87
CA ASP A 267 -14.50 3.41 -11.69
C ASP A 267 -15.21 4.63 -12.31
N SER A 268 -16.55 4.66 -12.25
CA SER A 268 -17.35 5.85 -12.54
C SER A 268 -17.42 6.80 -11.33
N SER A 269 -17.27 8.10 -11.58
CA SER A 269 -17.46 9.15 -10.57
C SER A 269 -18.83 9.06 -9.85
N LEU A 270 -19.87 8.58 -10.54
CA LEU A 270 -21.20 8.39 -9.95
C LEU A 270 -21.20 7.29 -8.86
N GLY A 271 -20.71 6.09 -9.18
CA GLY A 271 -20.63 4.99 -8.20
C GLY A 271 -19.65 5.30 -7.07
N TYR A 272 -18.54 5.98 -7.38
CA TYR A 272 -17.62 6.54 -6.39
C TYR A 272 -18.36 7.38 -5.34
N HIS A 273 -19.10 8.41 -5.79
CA HIS A 273 -19.79 9.34 -4.90
C HIS A 273 -20.98 8.70 -4.17
N ILE A 274 -21.72 7.77 -4.79
CA ILE A 274 -22.85 7.10 -4.13
C ILE A 274 -22.37 6.33 -2.89
N TYR A 275 -21.35 5.49 -3.00
CA TYR A 275 -20.85 4.73 -1.85
C TYR A 275 -20.18 5.64 -0.82
N HIS A 276 -19.42 6.65 -1.25
CA HIS A 276 -18.78 7.61 -0.33
C HIS A 276 -19.81 8.35 0.55
N ASN A 277 -20.94 8.75 -0.03
CA ASN A 277 -22.06 9.34 0.70
C ASN A 277 -22.79 8.33 1.59
N LEU A 278 -23.02 7.10 1.13
CA LEU A 278 -23.65 6.05 1.95
C LEU A 278 -22.80 5.69 3.18
N LEU A 279 -21.48 5.58 3.04
CA LEU A 279 -20.54 5.42 4.15
C LEU A 279 -20.58 6.63 5.10
N TYR A 280 -20.64 7.86 4.56
CA TYR A 280 -20.75 9.07 5.38
C TYR A 280 -22.06 9.12 6.19
N ILE A 281 -23.20 8.74 5.60
CA ILE A 281 -24.49 8.64 6.31
C ILE A 281 -24.42 7.54 7.38
N ALA A 282 -23.77 6.42 7.07
CA ALA A 282 -23.60 5.30 8.00
C ALA A 282 -22.63 5.58 9.16
N GLN A 283 -21.80 6.64 9.12
CA GLN A 283 -21.11 7.16 10.31
C GLN A 283 -22.11 7.53 11.42
N TRP A 284 -23.22 8.16 11.03
CA TRP A 284 -24.26 8.68 11.94
C TRP A 284 -25.37 7.66 12.21
N VAL A 285 -25.62 6.73 11.29
CA VAL A 285 -26.60 5.65 11.46
C VAL A 285 -25.97 4.27 11.14
N PRO A 286 -25.00 3.76 11.93
CA PRO A 286 -24.23 2.53 11.59
C PRO A 286 -25.07 1.28 11.29
N ARG A 287 -26.29 1.21 11.82
CA ARG A 287 -27.23 0.09 11.61
C ARG A 287 -27.68 -0.09 10.16
N ILE A 288 -27.40 0.86 9.25
CA ILE A 288 -27.68 0.71 7.81
C ILE A 288 -26.58 -0.05 7.06
N MET A 289 -25.39 -0.25 7.65
CA MET A 289 -24.24 -0.85 6.95
C MET A 289 -24.52 -2.20 6.27
N PRO A 290 -25.28 -3.15 6.84
CA PRO A 290 -25.60 -4.41 6.15
C PRO A 290 -26.40 -4.22 4.85
N TRP A 291 -27.25 -3.19 4.80
CA TRP A 291 -27.99 -2.84 3.58
C TRP A 291 -27.09 -2.12 2.57
N VAL A 292 -26.22 -1.22 3.04
CA VAL A 292 -25.22 -0.54 2.18
C VAL A 292 -24.30 -1.58 1.52
N GLU A 293 -23.70 -2.48 2.30
CA GLU A 293 -22.86 -3.57 1.79
C GLU A 293 -23.60 -4.49 0.82
N TRP A 294 -24.85 -4.87 1.11
CA TRP A 294 -25.68 -5.67 0.21
C TRP A 294 -25.93 -4.96 -1.13
N PHE A 295 -26.33 -3.69 -1.09
CA PHE A 295 -26.59 -2.88 -2.29
C PHE A 295 -25.31 -2.70 -3.11
N ILE A 296 -24.22 -2.29 -2.46
CA ILE A 296 -22.93 -1.98 -3.09
C ILE A 296 -22.29 -3.22 -3.72
N THR A 297 -22.21 -4.34 -2.99
CA THR A 297 -21.67 -5.59 -3.54
C THR A 297 -22.58 -6.16 -4.64
N GLY A 298 -23.89 -5.94 -4.53
CA GLY A 298 -24.88 -6.26 -5.55
C GLY A 298 -24.69 -5.47 -6.85
N MET A 299 -24.39 -4.17 -6.77
CA MET A 299 -24.12 -3.30 -7.93
C MET A 299 -22.76 -3.58 -8.58
N GLN A 300 -21.69 -3.78 -7.80
CA GLN A 300 -20.33 -3.98 -8.33
C GLN A 300 -20.13 -5.37 -8.94
N PHE A 301 -20.52 -6.41 -8.21
CA PHE A 301 -20.23 -7.80 -8.58
C PHE A 301 -21.47 -8.50 -9.15
N GLY A 302 -22.64 -8.24 -8.55
CA GLY A 302 -23.94 -8.82 -8.93
C GLY A 302 -24.72 -9.31 -7.71
N PHE A 303 -26.06 -9.20 -7.75
CA PHE A 303 -26.94 -9.72 -6.70
C PHE A 303 -27.03 -11.27 -6.69
N SER A 304 -26.81 -11.92 -7.84
CA SER A 304 -26.79 -13.38 -7.98
C SER A 304 -25.41 -13.99 -7.66
N SER A 305 -25.38 -15.26 -7.23
CA SER A 305 -24.14 -16.01 -6.96
C SER A 305 -24.03 -17.26 -7.85
N GLY A 306 -22.85 -17.88 -7.90
CA GLY A 306 -22.53 -19.02 -8.75
C GLY A 306 -22.11 -18.60 -10.18
N PRO A 307 -22.00 -19.55 -11.14
CA PRO A 307 -21.38 -19.31 -12.45
C PRO A 307 -22.02 -18.21 -13.31
N LYS A 308 -23.27 -17.82 -13.04
CA LYS A 308 -23.91 -16.66 -13.69
C LYS A 308 -23.37 -15.30 -13.25
N SER A 309 -22.54 -15.27 -12.21
CA SER A 309 -21.80 -14.08 -11.73
C SER A 309 -20.35 -14.01 -12.22
N THR A 310 -19.90 -14.98 -13.02
CA THR A 310 -18.51 -15.06 -13.48
C THR A 310 -18.18 -13.95 -14.48
N LYS A 311 -17.30 -13.04 -14.08
CA LYS A 311 -16.62 -12.06 -14.93
C LYS A 311 -15.24 -12.59 -15.29
N GLN A 312 -14.71 -12.26 -16.47
CA GLN A 312 -13.37 -12.68 -16.90
C GLN A 312 -12.79 -11.74 -17.96
N ALA A 313 -11.46 -11.63 -18.02
CA ALA A 313 -10.75 -10.99 -19.13
C ALA A 313 -9.35 -11.61 -19.32
N ILE A 314 -8.69 -11.24 -20.41
CA ILE A 314 -7.28 -11.54 -20.67
C ILE A 314 -6.51 -10.23 -20.78
N GLN A 315 -5.53 -10.02 -19.90
CA GLN A 315 -4.73 -8.80 -19.83
C GLN A 315 -3.26 -9.12 -19.53
N PRO A 316 -2.30 -8.23 -19.86
CA PRO A 316 -0.93 -8.32 -19.37
C PRO A 316 -0.87 -8.41 -17.83
N SER A 317 0.10 -9.12 -17.27
CA SER A 317 0.24 -9.30 -15.82
C SER A 317 0.29 -7.97 -15.05
N ARG A 318 0.98 -6.97 -15.61
CA ARG A 318 1.06 -5.59 -15.10
C ARG A 318 -0.26 -4.80 -15.08
N GLN A 319 -1.35 -5.38 -15.57
CA GLN A 319 -2.72 -4.85 -15.46
C GLN A 319 -3.61 -5.82 -14.65
N ALA A 320 -3.57 -7.11 -15.01
CA ALA A 320 -4.41 -8.15 -14.40
C ALA A 320 -4.22 -8.31 -12.88
N LEU A 321 -3.04 -7.98 -12.34
CA LEU A 321 -2.74 -8.10 -10.91
C LEU A 321 -3.11 -6.84 -10.10
N LEU A 322 -3.45 -5.73 -10.75
CA LEU A 322 -3.74 -4.45 -10.06
C LEU A 322 -5.20 -4.33 -9.61
N MET A 323 -5.44 -3.43 -8.66
CA MET A 323 -6.77 -3.02 -8.19
C MET A 323 -6.75 -1.53 -7.83
N ASP A 324 -7.79 -0.80 -8.19
CA ASP A 324 -7.87 0.62 -7.86
C ASP A 324 -8.20 0.84 -6.38
N CYS A 325 -7.25 1.45 -5.65
CA CYS A 325 -7.49 1.98 -4.30
C CYS A 325 -8.28 3.29 -4.40
N LEU A 326 -9.60 3.19 -4.58
CA LEU A 326 -10.45 4.36 -4.85
C LEU A 326 -10.61 5.31 -3.65
N TYR A 327 -10.58 4.80 -2.42
CA TYR A 327 -10.93 5.55 -1.21
C TYR A 327 -9.78 5.64 -0.21
N SER A 328 -9.63 6.80 0.44
CA SER A 328 -8.91 6.91 1.72
C SER A 328 -9.41 5.81 2.67
N GLN A 329 -8.48 5.13 3.35
CA GLN A 329 -8.75 3.95 4.15
C GLN A 329 -7.70 3.78 5.25
N THR A 330 -8.13 3.32 6.43
CA THR A 330 -7.21 2.63 7.34
C THR A 330 -7.10 1.17 6.87
N VAL A 331 -5.93 0.57 7.04
CA VAL A 331 -5.69 -0.82 6.62
C VAL A 331 -4.90 -1.50 7.71
N ASN A 332 -5.49 -2.52 8.33
CA ASN A 332 -4.80 -3.44 9.24
C ASN A 332 -4.70 -4.79 8.54
N GLU A 333 -3.52 -5.40 8.50
CA GLU A 333 -3.28 -6.66 7.77
C GLU A 333 -2.31 -7.54 8.53
N TRP A 334 -2.63 -8.82 8.64
CA TRP A 334 -1.81 -9.79 9.37
C TRP A 334 -1.57 -11.03 8.52
N ALA A 335 -0.35 -11.54 8.62
CA ALA A 335 0.04 -12.87 8.16
C ALA A 335 -0.29 -13.89 9.26
N ILE A 336 -0.99 -14.97 8.90
CA ILE A 336 -1.19 -16.17 9.75
C ILE A 336 -0.87 -17.44 8.93
N PRO A 337 -0.57 -18.59 9.54
CA PRO A 337 -0.45 -19.85 8.81
C PRO A 337 -1.73 -20.21 8.05
N LEU A 338 -1.63 -20.67 6.79
CA LEU A 338 -2.78 -20.89 5.89
C LEU A 338 -3.85 -21.85 6.47
N ARG A 339 -3.40 -22.82 7.27
CA ARG A 339 -4.22 -23.77 8.05
C ARG A 339 -5.19 -23.10 9.02
N ASN A 340 -4.89 -21.89 9.51
CA ASN A 340 -5.69 -21.18 10.51
C ASN A 340 -6.83 -20.34 9.90
N GLY A 341 -6.83 -20.13 8.57
CA GLY A 341 -7.81 -19.29 7.89
C GLY A 341 -9.29 -19.66 8.04
N PRO A 342 -9.68 -20.95 8.00
CA PRO A 342 -11.06 -21.35 8.26
C PRO A 342 -11.52 -20.99 9.67
N ALA A 343 -10.64 -21.11 10.66
CA ALA A 343 -10.91 -20.68 12.04
C ALA A 343 -11.01 -19.15 12.12
N ALA A 344 -10.06 -18.41 11.52
CA ALA A 344 -10.09 -16.94 11.48
C ALA A 344 -11.42 -16.41 10.92
N LEU A 345 -11.76 -16.81 9.69
CA LEU A 345 -12.97 -16.32 9.02
C LEU A 345 -14.26 -16.86 9.67
N GLY A 346 -14.28 -18.09 10.20
CA GLY A 346 -15.44 -18.64 10.91
C GLY A 346 -15.74 -17.92 12.23
N ARG A 347 -14.69 -17.60 13.00
CA ARG A 347 -14.80 -16.84 14.26
C ARG A 347 -15.19 -15.38 13.99
N LEU A 348 -14.61 -14.73 12.99
CA LEU A 348 -15.02 -13.38 12.54
C LEU A 348 -16.46 -13.36 12.00
N THR A 349 -16.88 -14.37 11.21
CA THR A 349 -18.27 -14.54 10.76
C THR A 349 -19.23 -14.51 11.95
N SER A 350 -18.93 -15.32 12.97
CA SER A 350 -19.81 -15.53 14.12
C SER A 350 -19.86 -14.32 15.05
N TRP A 351 -18.73 -13.65 15.25
CA TRP A 351 -18.61 -12.45 16.06
C TRP A 351 -19.26 -11.22 15.40
N LEU A 352 -18.90 -10.88 14.17
CA LEU A 352 -19.42 -9.68 13.47
C LEU A 352 -20.94 -9.75 13.24
N ASN A 353 -21.47 -10.94 12.93
CA ASN A 353 -22.90 -11.14 12.73
C ASN A 353 -23.67 -11.51 14.02
N ARG A 354 -22.97 -11.58 15.17
CA ARG A 354 -23.53 -11.93 16.49
C ARG A 354 -24.36 -13.22 16.44
N LEU A 355 -23.83 -14.23 15.74
CA LEU A 355 -24.49 -15.51 15.54
C LEU A 355 -24.69 -16.22 16.88
N LYS A 356 -25.78 -16.97 16.98
CA LYS A 356 -26.11 -17.79 18.16
C LYS A 356 -25.77 -19.25 17.87
N PRO A 357 -25.53 -20.10 18.89
CA PRO A 357 -25.32 -21.55 18.71
C PRO A 357 -26.43 -22.32 17.98
N THR A 358 -27.58 -21.68 17.72
CA THR A 358 -28.69 -22.22 16.91
C THR A 358 -28.55 -21.93 15.40
N ASP A 359 -27.59 -21.12 14.97
CA ASP A 359 -27.34 -20.83 13.56
C ASP A 359 -26.42 -21.90 12.95
N PRO A 360 -26.76 -22.53 11.81
CA PRO A 360 -25.90 -23.54 11.17
C PRO A 360 -24.50 -23.04 10.75
N GLY A 361 -24.27 -21.73 10.71
CA GLY A 361 -22.96 -21.10 10.46
C GLY A 361 -22.21 -20.64 11.72
N TYR A 362 -22.69 -20.98 12.92
CA TYR A 362 -22.03 -20.58 14.17
C TYR A 362 -20.75 -21.36 14.44
N VAL A 363 -19.70 -20.63 14.81
CA VAL A 363 -18.45 -21.12 15.40
C VAL A 363 -18.21 -20.33 16.68
N GLU A 364 -17.79 -21.00 17.75
CA GLU A 364 -17.45 -20.31 19.00
C GLU A 364 -16.27 -19.35 18.77
N HIS A 365 -16.51 -18.04 18.93
CA HIS A 365 -15.59 -17.03 18.40
C HIS A 365 -14.40 -16.71 19.30
N GLY A 366 -14.47 -16.98 20.61
CA GLY A 366 -13.40 -16.72 21.60
C GLY A 366 -13.03 -15.24 21.85
N ILE A 367 -13.25 -14.35 20.88
CA ILE A 367 -12.97 -12.91 20.95
C ILE A 367 -13.64 -12.29 22.20
N PRO A 368 -12.88 -11.70 23.14
CA PRO A 368 -13.41 -11.20 24.42
C PRO A 368 -14.08 -9.82 24.32
N TYR A 369 -13.94 -9.13 23.18
CA TYR A 369 -14.49 -7.80 22.97
C TYR A 369 -15.91 -7.86 22.41
N SER A 370 -16.84 -7.07 22.94
CA SER A 370 -18.22 -7.08 22.46
C SER A 370 -18.36 -6.47 21.06
N ALA A 371 -19.06 -7.20 20.19
CA ALA A 371 -19.56 -6.73 18.89
C ALA A 371 -20.90 -5.97 18.99
N GLU A 372 -21.46 -5.77 20.19
CA GLU A 372 -22.70 -5.00 20.33
C GLU A 372 -22.47 -3.53 19.94
N GLY A 373 -23.41 -2.95 19.20
CA GLY A 373 -23.25 -1.66 18.53
C GLY A 373 -22.25 -1.63 17.35
N LEU A 374 -21.42 -2.67 17.16
CA LEU A 374 -20.40 -2.71 16.10
C LEU A 374 -21.02 -2.96 14.73
N TRP A 375 -20.57 -2.20 13.74
CA TRP A 375 -20.87 -2.36 12.31
C TRP A 375 -19.62 -1.98 11.49
N VAL A 376 -19.14 -2.92 10.68
CA VAL A 376 -18.01 -2.75 9.75
C VAL A 376 -18.50 -2.61 8.30
N HIS A 377 -17.60 -2.27 7.40
CA HIS A 377 -17.81 -2.18 5.94
C HIS A 377 -16.53 -2.61 5.21
N ALA A 378 -16.61 -2.75 3.89
CA ALA A 378 -15.64 -3.40 3.03
C ALA A 378 -15.49 -4.93 3.29
N PRO A 379 -15.06 -5.71 2.28
CA PRO A 379 -14.65 -7.10 2.50
C PRO A 379 -13.32 -7.18 3.24
N ILE A 380 -13.11 -8.29 3.94
CA ILE A 380 -11.75 -8.73 4.25
C ILE A 380 -11.14 -9.24 2.94
N GLU A 381 -10.08 -8.60 2.47
CA GLU A 381 -9.25 -9.17 1.40
C GLU A 381 -8.37 -10.29 1.98
N VAL A 382 -8.38 -11.44 1.32
CA VAL A 382 -7.72 -12.67 1.74
C VAL A 382 -6.75 -13.07 0.64
N ARG A 383 -5.46 -13.04 0.96
CA ARG A 383 -4.35 -13.29 0.03
C ARG A 383 -3.43 -14.41 0.56
N VAL A 384 -2.63 -15.03 -0.31
CA VAL A 384 -1.70 -16.10 0.09
C VAL A 384 -0.29 -15.93 -0.49
N SER A 385 0.72 -16.41 0.22
CA SER A 385 2.09 -16.54 -0.30
C SER A 385 2.79 -17.71 0.38
N ASP A 386 3.71 -18.37 -0.31
CA ASP A 386 4.54 -19.42 0.28
C ASP A 386 6.01 -19.03 0.23
N THR A 387 6.62 -18.88 1.41
CA THR A 387 8.02 -18.50 1.61
C THR A 387 8.90 -19.69 1.98
N THR A 388 8.35 -20.91 1.98
CA THR A 388 9.07 -22.18 2.15
C THR A 388 9.49 -22.81 0.81
N LEU A 389 9.08 -22.20 -0.31
CA LEU A 389 9.39 -22.66 -1.67
C LEU A 389 10.89 -22.67 -1.96
N ASN A 390 11.37 -23.78 -2.52
CA ASN A 390 12.71 -23.87 -3.12
C ASN A 390 12.76 -23.02 -4.40
N LEU A 391 13.22 -21.78 -4.27
CA LEU A 391 13.25 -20.81 -5.38
C LEU A 391 14.25 -21.22 -6.46
N LYS A 392 13.92 -20.91 -7.71
CA LYS A 392 14.70 -21.27 -8.90
C LYS A 392 15.04 -20.06 -9.75
N ASN A 393 16.08 -20.21 -10.57
CA ASN A 393 16.38 -19.33 -11.69
C ASN A 393 15.50 -19.68 -12.92
N ASN A 394 15.53 -18.84 -13.96
CA ASN A 394 14.73 -19.05 -15.18
C ASN A 394 15.10 -20.31 -15.98
N ASP A 395 16.32 -20.81 -15.84
CA ASP A 395 16.79 -22.09 -16.41
C ASP A 395 16.34 -23.33 -15.61
N GLY A 396 15.67 -23.12 -14.47
CA GLY A 396 15.24 -24.17 -13.55
C GLY A 396 16.30 -24.62 -12.53
N SER A 397 17.49 -24.03 -12.52
CA SER A 397 18.53 -24.27 -11.51
C SER A 397 18.09 -23.76 -10.13
N SER A 398 18.64 -24.37 -9.07
CA SER A 398 18.34 -23.97 -7.68
C SER A 398 19.03 -22.65 -7.34
N ARG A 399 18.31 -21.71 -6.72
CA ARG A 399 18.84 -20.40 -6.33
C ARG A 399 19.03 -20.34 -4.81
N LYS A 400 20.21 -19.94 -4.33
CA LYS A 400 20.39 -19.62 -2.89
C LYS A 400 19.41 -18.50 -2.55
N SER A 401 18.52 -18.76 -1.60
CA SER A 401 17.56 -17.79 -1.09
C SER A 401 17.70 -17.74 0.43
N VAL A 402 17.59 -16.53 0.98
CA VAL A 402 17.67 -16.27 2.41
C VAL A 402 16.39 -15.55 2.83
N ARG A 403 15.87 -15.92 4.01
CA ARG A 403 14.66 -15.30 4.55
C ARG A 403 15.00 -13.95 5.16
N PRO A 404 14.23 -12.88 4.90
CA PRO A 404 14.39 -11.63 5.64
C PRO A 404 14.16 -11.87 7.14
N HIS A 405 14.91 -11.21 8.01
CA HIS A 405 14.73 -11.41 9.46
C HIS A 405 13.33 -11.01 9.92
N LEU A 406 12.83 -9.86 9.44
CA LEU A 406 11.50 -9.36 9.79
C LEU A 406 10.38 -9.89 8.87
N ASP A 407 10.59 -11.01 8.18
CA ASP A 407 9.57 -11.69 7.37
C ASP A 407 8.35 -12.07 8.22
N THR A 408 7.20 -11.52 7.86
CA THR A 408 5.90 -11.69 8.55
C THR A 408 5.28 -13.07 8.29
N SER A 409 5.71 -13.77 7.23
CA SER A 409 5.11 -15.04 6.82
C SER A 409 5.42 -16.20 7.80
N ALA A 410 4.59 -17.24 7.76
CA ALA A 410 4.77 -18.47 8.51
C ALA A 410 6.06 -19.19 8.08
N LYS A 411 6.76 -19.79 9.05
CA LYS A 411 8.05 -20.51 8.82
C LYS A 411 7.87 -21.97 8.42
N ASP A 412 6.69 -22.54 8.62
CA ASP A 412 6.42 -23.98 8.53
C ASP A 412 5.43 -24.37 7.40
N GLY A 413 5.10 -23.43 6.52
CA GLY A 413 4.27 -23.66 5.34
C GLY A 413 3.70 -22.37 4.74
N PRO A 414 2.72 -22.48 3.83
CA PRO A 414 2.10 -21.33 3.19
C PRO A 414 1.38 -20.42 4.18
N THR A 415 1.38 -19.13 3.86
CA THR A 415 0.84 -18.03 4.66
C THR A 415 -0.44 -17.49 4.05
N LEU A 416 -1.37 -17.12 4.93
CA LEU A 416 -2.56 -16.35 4.62
C LEU A 416 -2.38 -14.92 5.14
N TYR A 417 -2.61 -13.94 4.28
CA TYR A 417 -2.70 -12.54 4.66
C TYR A 417 -4.17 -12.14 4.71
N LEU A 418 -4.61 -11.66 5.87
CA LEU A 418 -5.97 -11.18 6.12
C LEU A 418 -5.97 -9.67 6.30
N ASN A 419 -6.73 -8.97 5.45
CA ASN A 419 -6.73 -7.52 5.36
C ASN A 419 -8.05 -6.92 5.85
N ALA A 420 -8.03 -6.29 7.02
CA ALA A 420 -9.11 -5.53 7.61
C ALA A 420 -9.05 -4.05 7.15
N THR A 421 -9.34 -3.81 5.87
CA THR A 421 -9.54 -2.44 5.33
C THR A 421 -10.80 -1.80 5.89
N LEU A 422 -10.75 -0.50 6.19
CA LEU A 422 -11.92 0.33 6.49
C LEU A 422 -11.81 1.68 5.74
N TYR A 423 -12.74 1.93 4.81
CA TYR A 423 -12.81 3.20 4.08
C TYR A 423 -13.17 4.38 5.00
N ARG A 424 -12.54 5.54 4.75
CA ARG A 424 -12.64 6.80 5.50
C ARG A 424 -13.40 7.84 4.66
N PRO A 425 -14.76 7.90 4.70
CA PRO A 425 -15.52 8.88 3.94
C PRO A 425 -15.14 10.31 4.36
N TYR A 426 -14.78 11.17 3.40
CA TYR A 426 -14.25 12.52 3.63
C TYR A 426 -13.06 12.58 4.61
N ASN A 427 -12.21 11.53 4.60
CA ASN A 427 -11.11 11.27 5.53
C ASN A 427 -11.53 11.12 7.02
N MET A 428 -12.82 10.92 7.32
CA MET A 428 -13.28 10.60 8.67
C MET A 428 -13.08 9.11 8.96
N ASP A 429 -12.41 8.82 10.06
CA ASP A 429 -12.31 7.47 10.63
C ASP A 429 -13.70 6.96 11.05
N PRO A 430 -14.06 5.70 10.80
CA PRO A 430 -15.39 5.17 11.13
C PRO A 430 -15.48 4.79 12.62
N PRO A 431 -16.69 4.86 13.25
CA PRO A 431 -16.86 4.66 14.69
C PRO A 431 -16.56 3.22 15.16
N CYS A 432 -16.44 2.28 14.22
CA CYS A 432 -16.07 0.89 14.49
C CYS A 432 -14.57 0.65 14.60
N LEU A 433 -13.72 1.57 14.12
CA LEU A 433 -12.28 1.37 13.88
C LEU A 433 -11.55 0.68 15.05
N ALA A 434 -11.46 1.35 16.21
CA ALA A 434 -10.71 0.87 17.36
C ALA A 434 -11.22 -0.49 17.88
N ARG A 435 -12.55 -0.66 18.02
CA ARG A 435 -13.13 -1.94 18.49
C ARG A 435 -12.96 -3.06 17.45
N TYR A 436 -12.98 -2.74 16.15
CA TYR A 436 -12.76 -3.74 15.11
C TYR A 436 -11.31 -4.22 15.11
N TYR A 437 -10.34 -3.30 15.13
CA TYR A 437 -8.91 -3.65 15.11
C TYR A 437 -8.48 -4.33 16.42
N GLN A 438 -8.87 -3.82 17.59
CA GLN A 438 -8.66 -4.47 18.90
C GLN A 438 -9.06 -5.96 18.90
N ALA A 439 -10.21 -6.29 18.30
CA ALA A 439 -10.73 -7.65 18.23
C ALA A 439 -10.13 -8.49 17.09
N PHE A 440 -9.87 -7.88 15.95
CA PHE A 440 -9.22 -8.51 14.80
C PHE A 440 -7.80 -8.93 15.16
N GLU A 441 -6.98 -8.01 15.66
CA GLU A 441 -5.59 -8.31 16.05
C GLU A 441 -5.49 -9.33 17.19
N TYR A 442 -6.38 -9.26 18.18
CA TYR A 442 -6.45 -10.29 19.22
C TYR A 442 -6.61 -11.69 18.61
N LEU A 443 -7.51 -11.84 17.62
CA LEU A 443 -7.69 -13.10 16.92
C LEU A 443 -6.46 -13.47 16.06
N MET A 444 -5.79 -12.50 15.44
CA MET A 444 -4.58 -12.77 14.67
C MET A 444 -3.42 -13.22 15.57
N ARG A 445 -3.21 -12.59 16.74
CA ARG A 445 -2.27 -13.01 17.78
C ARG A 445 -2.58 -14.42 18.29
N GLU A 446 -3.85 -14.74 18.56
CA GLU A 446 -4.29 -16.07 18.99
C GLU A 446 -4.07 -17.17 17.93
N LEU A 447 -3.94 -16.78 16.65
CA LEU A 447 -3.75 -17.68 15.51
C LEU A 447 -2.30 -17.68 14.96
N ASP A 448 -1.31 -17.41 15.82
CA ASP A 448 0.13 -17.39 15.50
C ASP A 448 0.47 -16.39 14.38
N GLY A 449 -0.13 -15.20 14.48
CA GLY A 449 -0.06 -14.16 13.46
C GLY A 449 0.97 -13.06 13.72
N LYS A 450 1.34 -12.36 12.63
CA LYS A 450 2.20 -11.17 12.65
C LYS A 450 1.61 -10.02 11.83
N PRO A 451 1.71 -8.75 12.28
CA PRO A 451 1.23 -7.61 11.53
C PRO A 451 2.11 -7.34 10.29
N HIS A 452 1.51 -6.85 9.21
CA HIS A 452 2.23 -6.43 8.01
C HIS A 452 2.80 -5.00 8.20
N TRP A 453 4.13 -4.85 8.16
CA TRP A 453 4.85 -3.60 8.50
C TRP A 453 4.36 -2.30 7.82
N ALA A 454 3.95 -2.34 6.55
CA ALA A 454 3.36 -1.19 5.87
C ALA A 454 1.98 -0.73 6.41
N LYS A 455 1.34 -1.49 7.29
CA LYS A 455 -0.08 -1.29 7.68
C LYS A 455 -0.23 -0.64 9.05
N ASN A 456 -1.47 -0.30 9.40
CA ASN A 456 -1.84 0.13 10.75
C ASN A 456 -1.97 -1.10 11.64
N PHE A 457 -1.36 -1.08 12.83
CA PHE A 457 -1.55 -2.07 13.88
C PHE A 457 -1.24 -1.45 15.26
N GLU A 458 -1.74 -2.05 16.34
CA GLU A 458 -1.55 -1.61 17.74
C GLU A 458 -0.57 -2.51 18.52
N THR A 459 0.02 -3.52 17.87
CA THR A 459 0.99 -4.48 18.43
C THR A 459 2.22 -3.81 19.04
N THR A 460 2.54 -4.12 20.30
CA THR A 460 3.67 -3.50 21.02
C THR A 460 5.03 -4.08 20.61
N ASN A 461 6.12 -3.38 20.93
CA ASN A 461 7.48 -3.93 20.79
C ASN A 461 7.68 -5.23 21.59
N GLU A 462 7.07 -5.37 22.77
CA GLU A 462 7.14 -6.60 23.57
C GLU A 462 6.49 -7.79 22.83
N GLU A 463 5.30 -7.58 22.26
CA GLU A 463 4.61 -8.57 21.44
C GLU A 463 5.41 -8.92 20.17
N LEU A 464 5.97 -7.92 19.48
CA LEU A 464 6.81 -8.13 18.29
C LEU A 464 8.10 -8.89 18.63
N ASN A 465 8.74 -8.59 19.76
CA ASN A 465 9.92 -9.32 20.25
C ASN A 465 9.58 -10.78 20.55
N ALA A 466 8.40 -11.07 21.11
CA ALA A 466 7.92 -12.45 21.26
C ALA A 466 7.62 -13.14 19.91
N MET A 467 7.03 -12.44 18.94
CA MET A 467 6.72 -12.97 17.60
C MET A 467 7.96 -13.29 16.75
N TYR A 468 9.04 -12.52 16.88
CA TYR A 468 10.24 -12.66 16.05
C TYR A 468 11.42 -13.32 16.77
N GLY A 469 11.52 -13.19 18.10
CA GLY A 469 12.58 -13.78 18.90
C GLY A 469 13.96 -13.40 18.40
N ASP A 470 14.79 -14.40 18.13
CA ASP A 470 16.18 -14.19 17.72
C ASP A 470 16.34 -13.50 16.35
N ASP A 471 15.35 -13.57 15.44
CA ASP A 471 15.42 -12.83 14.18
C ASP A 471 15.38 -11.30 14.38
N LEU A 472 14.57 -10.80 15.33
CA LEU A 472 14.58 -9.37 15.67
C LEU A 472 15.90 -8.96 16.31
N LYS A 473 16.52 -9.82 17.12
CA LYS A 473 17.84 -9.58 17.72
C LYS A 473 18.93 -9.50 16.65
N SER A 474 18.95 -10.44 15.69
CA SER A 474 19.85 -10.39 14.53
C SER A 474 19.66 -9.12 13.71
N TRP A 475 18.42 -8.74 13.40
CA TRP A 475 18.12 -7.51 12.67
C TRP A 475 18.58 -6.26 13.44
N LEU A 476 18.36 -6.21 14.76
CA LEU A 476 18.80 -5.10 15.61
C LEU A 476 20.33 -5.00 15.69
N ASN A 477 21.06 -6.12 15.72
CA ASN A 477 22.53 -6.11 15.66
C ASN A 477 23.02 -5.49 14.35
N VAL A 478 22.49 -5.95 13.20
CA VAL A 478 22.81 -5.40 11.87
C VAL A 478 22.47 -3.90 11.79
N ARG A 479 21.34 -3.48 12.37
CA ARG A 479 20.96 -2.06 12.47
C ARG A 479 21.99 -1.28 13.29
N ASN A 480 22.37 -1.77 14.47
CA ASN A 480 23.35 -1.11 15.33
C ASN A 480 24.73 -0.96 14.67
N GLU A 481 25.14 -1.93 13.84
CA GLU A 481 26.40 -1.89 13.09
C GLU A 481 26.34 -0.94 11.88
N ALA A 482 25.18 -0.88 11.19
CA ALA A 482 24.94 -0.01 10.04
C ALA A 482 24.72 1.47 10.40
N ASP A 483 24.08 1.72 11.55
CA ASP A 483 23.66 3.03 12.04
C ASP A 483 23.70 3.10 13.58
N PRO A 484 24.91 3.22 14.19
CA PRO A 484 25.07 3.23 15.65
C PRO A 484 24.54 4.51 16.32
N GLU A 485 24.47 5.64 15.60
CA GLU A 485 23.94 6.91 16.11
C GLU A 485 22.43 7.06 15.89
N GLY A 486 21.81 6.22 15.07
CA GLY A 486 20.37 6.25 14.80
C GLY A 486 19.92 7.28 13.76
N MET A 487 20.79 7.65 12.82
CA MET A 487 20.52 8.61 11.75
C MET A 487 19.29 8.25 10.89
N PHE A 488 18.85 7.00 10.84
CA PHE A 488 17.68 6.58 10.06
C PHE A 488 16.42 6.30 10.91
N VAL A 489 16.55 6.14 12.22
CA VAL A 489 15.43 5.74 13.11
C VAL A 489 14.73 6.93 13.77
N GLY A 490 13.41 6.80 13.96
CA GLY A 490 12.59 7.78 14.67
C GLY A 490 11.50 7.09 15.51
N GLN A 491 10.51 7.86 15.97
CA GLN A 491 9.53 7.39 16.95
C GLN A 491 8.81 6.08 16.55
N TRP A 492 8.39 5.93 15.28
CA TRP A 492 7.79 4.66 14.82
C TRP A 492 8.73 3.46 14.99
N HIS A 493 10.03 3.62 14.73
CA HIS A 493 11.01 2.55 14.95
C HIS A 493 11.17 2.26 16.45
N ARG A 494 11.17 3.31 17.28
CA ARG A 494 11.25 3.17 18.74
C ARG A 494 10.08 2.37 19.30
N GLU A 495 8.87 2.67 18.88
CA GLU A 495 7.63 2.03 19.34
C GLU A 495 7.51 0.55 18.95
N HIS A 496 8.02 0.18 17.76
CA HIS A 496 7.77 -1.15 17.20
C HIS A 496 9.00 -2.08 17.24
N VAL A 497 10.23 -1.58 16.98
CA VAL A 497 11.43 -2.45 16.89
C VAL A 497 12.51 -2.18 17.94
N LEU A 498 12.67 -0.96 18.47
CA LEU A 498 13.74 -0.67 19.45
C LEU A 498 13.33 -0.84 20.92
N GLY A 499 12.06 -0.56 21.24
CA GLY A 499 11.51 -0.57 22.61
C GLY A 499 11.90 0.65 23.44
N GLU A 500 11.01 1.18 24.28
CA GLU A 500 11.28 2.38 25.09
C GLU A 500 12.20 2.13 26.32
N GLU A 501 12.55 0.87 26.62
CA GLU A 501 13.50 0.53 27.70
C GLU A 501 14.97 0.88 27.36
N GLN A 502 15.34 0.83 26.09
CA GLN A 502 16.71 1.09 25.64
C GLN A 502 16.98 2.61 25.58
N PRO A 503 18.19 3.09 25.88
CA PRO A 503 18.57 4.49 25.64
C PRO A 503 18.24 4.96 24.22
N ARG A 504 17.90 6.24 24.07
CA ARG A 504 17.71 6.86 22.75
C ARG A 504 19.05 7.19 22.11
N LEU A 505 19.14 6.95 20.80
CA LEU A 505 20.37 7.19 20.05
C LEU A 505 20.53 8.68 19.74
N GLU A 506 21.74 9.12 19.41
CA GLU A 506 22.06 10.56 19.36
C GLU A 506 21.33 11.31 18.25
N LEU A 507 21.08 10.66 17.12
CA LEU A 507 20.37 11.19 15.96
C LEU A 507 18.93 10.67 15.81
N GLU A 508 18.45 9.91 16.80
CA GLU A 508 17.08 9.41 16.81
C GLU A 508 16.07 10.56 16.95
N GLU A 509 15.06 10.57 16.08
CA GLU A 509 13.95 11.52 16.18
C GLU A 509 12.87 11.01 17.14
N ARG A 510 12.51 11.84 18.12
CA ARG A 510 11.41 11.60 19.05
C ARG A 510 10.23 12.50 18.72
N GLU A 511 9.02 11.96 18.76
CA GLU A 511 7.80 12.76 18.67
C GLU A 511 7.61 13.66 19.91
N VAL A 512 7.25 14.93 19.69
CA VAL A 512 7.01 15.92 20.74
C VAL A 512 5.56 16.38 20.81
N ASP A 513 4.81 16.29 19.71
CA ASP A 513 3.44 16.76 19.60
C ASP A 513 2.74 16.08 18.40
N ARG A 514 1.42 15.89 18.50
CA ARG A 514 0.58 15.26 17.47
C ARG A 514 -0.78 15.97 17.41
N LYS A 515 -1.02 16.75 16.35
CA LYS A 515 -2.18 17.66 16.25
C LYS A 515 -3.25 17.13 15.29
N PRO A 516 -4.55 17.21 15.62
CA PRO A 516 -5.62 16.78 14.72
C PRO A 516 -5.81 17.78 13.56
N MET A 517 -5.86 17.26 12.33
CA MET A 517 -6.01 18.08 11.12
C MET A 517 -7.48 18.39 10.83
N ARG A 518 -7.79 19.64 10.45
CA ARG A 518 -9.17 20.11 10.15
C ARG A 518 -9.89 19.29 9.07
N LYS A 519 -9.16 18.56 8.22
CA LYS A 519 -9.69 17.72 7.14
C LYS A 519 -9.55 16.21 7.41
N GLY A 520 -9.38 15.80 8.67
CA GLY A 520 -9.13 14.42 9.08
C GLY A 520 -7.65 14.04 9.04
N GLY A 521 -7.26 13.01 9.82
CA GLY A 521 -5.87 12.65 10.07
C GLY A 521 -5.16 13.53 11.11
N VAL A 522 -3.87 13.28 11.35
CA VAL A 522 -3.05 14.00 12.35
C VAL A 522 -1.71 14.43 11.78
N GLU A 523 -1.21 15.57 12.26
CA GLU A 523 0.12 16.12 11.96
C GLU A 523 1.09 15.78 13.09
N ILE A 524 2.22 15.17 12.76
CA ILE A 524 3.25 14.70 13.69
C ILE A 524 4.44 15.67 13.68
N PHE A 525 4.92 16.02 14.88
CA PHE A 525 6.06 16.91 15.09
C PHE A 525 7.16 16.15 15.86
N GLY A 526 8.40 16.20 15.34
CA GLY A 526 9.57 15.55 15.93
C GLY A 526 10.69 16.52 16.34
N GLU A 527 11.53 16.09 17.28
CA GLU A 527 12.82 16.71 17.61
C GLU A 527 13.92 15.64 17.76
N LEU A 528 15.19 16.03 17.72
CA LEU A 528 16.31 15.11 18.01
C LEU A 528 16.33 14.75 19.50
N ALA A 529 16.44 13.45 19.82
CA ALA A 529 16.40 12.97 21.19
C ALA A 529 17.58 13.48 22.06
N SER A 530 18.76 13.71 21.45
CA SER A 530 19.95 14.17 22.17
C SER A 530 20.04 15.70 22.24
N LYS A 531 19.87 16.23 23.46
CA LYS A 531 20.17 17.64 23.77
C LYS A 531 21.66 18.00 23.67
N ALA A 532 22.56 17.01 23.61
CA ALA A 532 23.97 17.26 23.31
C ALA A 532 24.15 17.53 21.82
N ALA A 533 23.62 16.68 20.94
CA ALA A 533 23.61 16.92 19.49
C ALA A 533 22.93 18.25 19.12
N GLN A 534 21.82 18.58 19.78
CA GLN A 534 21.14 19.87 19.61
C GLN A 534 21.99 21.08 20.04
N LYS A 535 22.89 20.90 21.01
CA LYS A 535 23.80 21.95 21.51
C LYS A 535 25.10 22.05 20.70
N ASP A 536 25.62 20.93 20.20
CA ASP A 536 26.77 20.91 19.29
C ASP A 536 26.43 21.64 17.97
N LEU A 537 25.15 21.64 17.59
CA LEU A 537 24.58 22.47 16.52
C LEU A 537 24.58 23.97 16.85
N ASP A 538 24.10 24.35 18.05
CA ASP A 538 24.10 25.75 18.50
C ASP A 538 25.53 26.32 18.66
N ASP A 539 26.48 25.50 19.13
CA ASP A 539 27.89 25.88 19.37
C ASP A 539 28.82 25.63 18.17
N GLY A 540 28.35 24.94 17.12
CA GLY A 540 29.06 24.73 15.84
C GLY A 540 30.32 23.85 15.90
N GLN A 541 30.33 22.80 16.74
CA GLN A 541 31.51 21.94 16.93
C GLN A 541 31.54 20.71 16.00
N GLU A 542 32.71 20.41 15.42
CA GLU A 542 32.92 19.18 14.63
C GLU A 542 33.18 17.95 15.52
N SER A 543 32.62 16.80 15.12
CA SER A 543 32.55 15.61 15.96
C SER A 543 33.75 14.66 15.76
N PRO A 544 34.45 14.25 16.84
CA PRO A 544 35.62 13.37 16.76
C PRO A 544 35.24 11.88 16.73
N VAL A 545 34.55 11.44 15.67
CA VAL A 545 34.10 10.04 15.54
C VAL A 545 35.06 9.22 14.67
N ALA A 546 35.87 8.40 15.33
CA ALA A 546 36.52 7.24 14.72
C ALA A 546 35.67 5.99 15.02
N LEU A 547 34.96 5.47 14.02
CA LEU A 547 34.28 4.18 14.12
C LEU A 547 35.34 3.04 14.19
N PRO A 548 35.08 1.94 14.91
CA PRO A 548 36.02 0.82 15.00
C PRO A 548 36.43 0.25 13.64
N GLU A 549 37.70 -0.13 13.50
CA GLU A 549 38.25 -0.68 12.25
C GLU A 549 37.65 -2.04 11.84
N HIS A 550 36.74 -2.63 12.64
CA HIS A 550 36.09 -3.91 12.37
C HIS A 550 35.18 -3.94 11.12
N ILE A 551 34.96 -2.81 10.45
CA ILE A 551 34.45 -2.77 9.06
C ILE A 551 35.43 -3.49 8.09
N SER A 552 36.69 -3.73 8.50
CA SER A 552 37.75 -4.39 7.72
C SER A 552 37.50 -5.86 7.32
N THR A 553 36.46 -6.53 7.82
CA THR A 553 36.07 -7.86 7.30
C THR A 553 35.33 -7.77 5.97
N TYR A 554 34.82 -6.59 5.59
CA TYR A 554 34.18 -6.35 4.31
C TYR A 554 35.23 -6.00 3.24
N SER A 555 35.76 -7.05 2.59
CA SER A 555 36.89 -6.96 1.65
C SER A 555 36.57 -6.13 0.40
N SER A 556 37.05 -4.89 0.36
CA SER A 556 37.04 -4.04 -0.84
C SER A 556 38.25 -4.28 -1.76
N GLN A 557 38.83 -5.50 -1.77
CA GLN A 557 40.11 -5.81 -2.43
C GLN A 557 40.03 -6.82 -3.60
N SER A 558 38.84 -7.06 -4.16
CA SER A 558 38.69 -7.86 -5.39
C SER A 558 37.81 -7.17 -6.43
N SER A 559 38.19 -5.95 -6.83
CA SER A 559 37.57 -5.21 -7.96
C SER A 559 38.57 -4.31 -8.69
N PHE A 560 39.78 -4.83 -8.90
CA PHE A 560 40.78 -4.28 -9.83
C PHE A 560 41.55 -5.45 -10.46
N ASP A 561 40.88 -6.21 -11.34
CA ASP A 561 41.47 -7.02 -12.42
C ASP A 561 40.38 -7.84 -13.16
N PHE A 562 39.51 -7.18 -13.93
CA PHE A 562 38.76 -7.84 -15.01
C PHE A 562 38.30 -6.89 -16.13
N VAL A 563 39.15 -5.91 -16.49
CA VAL A 563 38.94 -5.01 -17.64
C VAL A 563 40.13 -5.13 -18.59
N ASN A 564 40.17 -6.21 -19.38
CA ASN A 564 40.91 -6.33 -20.65
C ASN A 564 40.77 -7.73 -21.27
N SER A 565 39.63 -8.07 -21.91
CA SER A 565 39.57 -9.13 -22.95
C SER A 565 38.23 -9.21 -23.70
N SER A 566 37.95 -8.28 -24.61
CA SER A 566 37.17 -8.53 -25.85
C SER A 566 37.07 -7.24 -26.68
N ASP A 567 37.60 -7.24 -27.90
CA ASP A 567 37.61 -6.07 -28.77
C ASP A 567 36.28 -5.78 -29.49
N ALA A 568 36.08 -4.48 -29.71
CA ALA A 568 35.29 -3.82 -30.76
C ALA A 568 34.21 -4.60 -31.55
N THR A 569 32.98 -4.07 -31.52
CA THR A 569 32.23 -3.82 -32.77
C THR A 569 31.33 -2.58 -32.65
N GLU A 570 31.03 -1.97 -33.80
CA GLU A 570 30.61 -0.58 -34.00
C GLU A 570 29.39 -0.06 -33.20
N SER A 571 29.51 1.14 -32.65
CA SER A 571 28.40 1.93 -32.10
C SER A 571 27.76 2.81 -33.19
N GLN A 572 26.46 2.63 -33.47
CA GLN A 572 25.69 3.55 -34.31
C GLN A 572 24.91 4.57 -33.48
N THR A 573 25.31 5.83 -33.55
CA THR A 573 24.58 6.97 -32.97
C THR A 573 23.45 7.44 -33.88
N LEU A 574 22.24 7.63 -33.35
CA LEU A 574 21.12 8.26 -34.08
C LEU A 574 21.15 9.80 -33.94
N PRO A 575 20.78 10.56 -35.00
CA PRO A 575 21.08 11.99 -35.08
C PRO A 575 20.03 12.89 -34.41
N GLN A 576 20.51 14.01 -33.86
CA GLN A 576 19.66 15.18 -33.59
C GLN A 576 19.34 15.91 -34.90
N SER A 577 18.17 16.53 -34.99
CA SER A 577 17.83 17.48 -36.06
C SER A 577 17.30 18.78 -35.46
N SER A 578 17.60 19.90 -36.14
CA SER A 578 17.22 21.25 -35.71
C SER A 578 16.43 21.96 -36.81
N ALA A 579 15.52 22.85 -36.41
CA ALA A 579 14.79 23.73 -37.32
C ALA A 579 14.47 25.06 -36.62
N ASN A 580 14.64 26.17 -37.34
CA ASN A 580 14.33 27.52 -36.83
C ASN A 580 12.84 27.87 -37.02
N GLY A 581 12.31 28.69 -36.11
CA GLY A 581 10.89 29.04 -36.07
C GLY A 581 10.47 30.21 -36.96
N THR A 582 9.32 30.82 -36.64
CA THR A 582 8.83 32.05 -37.29
C THR A 582 7.96 32.84 -36.30
N LYS A 583 7.84 34.17 -36.49
CA LYS A 583 7.09 35.06 -35.59
C LYS A 583 5.66 35.33 -36.09
N GLY A 584 4.70 35.38 -35.18
CA GLY A 584 3.36 35.94 -35.39
C GLY A 584 3.01 36.94 -34.27
N LYS A 585 2.33 38.04 -34.60
CA LYS A 585 1.83 39.04 -33.63
C LYS A 585 0.33 38.85 -33.42
N GLY A 586 -0.19 39.18 -32.23
CA GLY A 586 -1.65 39.26 -32.01
C GLY A 586 -2.12 39.13 -30.56
N LEU A 587 -1.54 39.90 -29.63
CA LEU A 587 -1.93 39.89 -28.20
C LEU A 587 -2.11 41.33 -27.69
N ALA A 588 -3.14 42.03 -28.20
CA ALA A 588 -3.41 43.44 -27.88
C ALA A 588 -4.91 43.79 -27.75
N ASP A 589 -5.81 43.09 -28.44
CA ASP A 589 -7.22 43.51 -28.62
C ASP A 589 -8.25 42.71 -27.78
N LEU A 590 -7.83 41.99 -26.74
CA LEU A 590 -8.70 41.10 -25.92
C LEU A 590 -8.45 41.22 -24.40
N MET A 591 -8.21 42.44 -23.89
CA MET A 591 -8.04 42.71 -22.45
C MET A 591 -8.95 43.83 -21.91
N GLU A 592 -10.16 43.99 -22.43
CA GLU A 592 -11.15 44.94 -21.88
C GLU A 592 -12.55 44.33 -21.73
N GLN A 593 -12.68 43.42 -20.75
CA GLN A 593 -13.93 43.21 -19.99
C GLN A 593 -13.60 42.46 -18.69
N VAL A 594 -13.63 43.20 -17.58
CA VAL A 594 -13.27 42.74 -16.23
C VAL A 594 -14.42 43.06 -15.28
N ALA A 595 -14.52 42.26 -14.20
CA ALA A 595 -15.41 42.39 -13.05
C ALA A 595 -16.88 42.01 -13.26
N GLU A 596 -17.26 40.87 -12.68
CA GLU A 596 -18.02 40.91 -11.42
C GLU A 596 -17.60 39.72 -10.53
N ASN A 597 -17.13 40.01 -9.31
CA ASN A 597 -16.81 39.00 -8.30
C ASN A 597 -17.99 38.90 -7.31
N ARG A 598 -18.24 37.69 -6.79
CA ARG A 598 -19.13 37.50 -5.63
C ARG A 598 -18.48 36.56 -4.62
N GLU A 599 -18.51 36.97 -3.35
CA GLU A 599 -18.05 36.15 -2.25
C GLU A 599 -19.04 35.01 -1.98
N VAL A 600 -18.53 33.80 -1.72
CA VAL A 600 -19.34 32.61 -1.41
C VAL A 600 -19.58 32.56 0.09
N THR A 601 -20.83 32.32 0.49
CA THR A 601 -21.29 32.34 1.88
C THR A 601 -21.78 30.96 2.35
N GLU A 602 -22.09 30.81 3.65
CA GLU A 602 -22.56 29.52 4.19
C GLU A 602 -23.84 29.01 3.52
N ASP A 603 -24.70 29.91 3.02
CA ASP A 603 -25.97 29.55 2.41
C ASP A 603 -25.80 28.93 1.00
N ASP A 604 -24.74 29.31 0.27
CA ASP A 604 -24.35 28.67 -0.99
C ASP A 604 -23.92 27.21 -0.77
N THR A 605 -23.20 26.95 0.31
CA THR A 605 -22.76 25.60 0.71
C THR A 605 -23.97 24.73 1.05
N ARG A 606 -24.92 25.30 1.79
CA ARG A 606 -26.19 24.64 2.18
C ARG A 606 -27.08 24.35 0.96
N THR A 607 -27.14 25.29 0.02
CA THR A 607 -27.87 25.16 -1.25
C THR A 607 -27.26 24.07 -2.14
N ALA A 608 -25.93 24.02 -2.24
CA ALA A 608 -25.22 22.95 -2.96
C ALA A 608 -25.43 21.55 -2.32
N THR A 609 -25.44 21.46 -0.99
CA THR A 609 -25.77 20.20 -0.29
C THR A 609 -27.21 19.78 -0.56
N MET A 610 -28.19 20.70 -0.48
CA MET A 610 -29.59 20.43 -0.82
C MET A 610 -29.79 19.98 -2.27
N ALA A 611 -29.13 20.63 -3.23
CA ALA A 611 -29.19 20.24 -4.64
C ALA A 611 -28.63 18.82 -4.86
N THR A 612 -27.51 18.49 -4.19
CA THR A 612 -26.90 17.14 -4.23
C THR A 612 -27.81 16.10 -3.57
N LEU A 613 -28.49 16.43 -2.46
CA LEU A 613 -29.46 15.54 -1.81
C LEU A 613 -30.66 15.25 -2.73
N ASN A 614 -31.23 16.28 -3.36
CA ASN A 614 -32.37 16.14 -4.25
C ASN A 614 -32.02 15.31 -5.50
N SER A 615 -30.83 15.54 -6.09
CA SER A 615 -30.29 14.68 -7.16
C SER A 615 -30.18 13.21 -6.72
N SER A 616 -29.71 12.97 -5.49
CA SER A 616 -29.59 11.62 -4.92
C SER A 616 -30.97 10.96 -4.71
N ILE A 617 -31.97 11.70 -4.22
CA ILE A 617 -33.35 11.23 -4.04
C ILE A 617 -33.98 10.88 -5.39
N SER A 618 -33.89 11.76 -6.39
CA SER A 618 -34.40 11.47 -7.75
C SER A 618 -33.71 10.26 -8.39
N SER A 619 -32.43 10.03 -8.10
CA SER A 619 -31.69 8.84 -8.55
C SER A 619 -32.17 7.55 -7.86
N ILE A 620 -32.49 7.62 -6.57
CA ILE A 620 -33.07 6.49 -5.82
C ILE A 620 -34.48 6.18 -6.36
N GLU A 621 -35.30 7.19 -6.66
CA GLU A 621 -36.61 6.97 -7.30
C GLU A 621 -36.51 6.31 -8.68
N ALA A 622 -35.49 6.64 -9.48
CA ALA A 622 -35.27 6.00 -10.77
C ALA A 622 -34.95 4.50 -10.61
N VAL A 623 -34.05 4.15 -9.68
CA VAL A 623 -33.69 2.75 -9.36
C VAL A 623 -34.87 1.97 -8.77
N LEU A 624 -35.73 2.62 -7.98
CA LEU A 624 -36.95 1.99 -7.44
C LEU A 624 -38.02 1.69 -8.52
N ARG A 625 -38.03 2.43 -9.64
CA ARG A 625 -38.90 2.12 -10.80
C ARG A 625 -38.36 0.93 -11.59
N ASP A 626 -37.05 0.89 -11.84
CA ASP A 626 -36.36 -0.21 -12.52
C ASP A 626 -36.53 -1.55 -11.74
N LEU A 627 -36.50 -1.49 -10.41
CA LEU A 627 -36.81 -2.62 -9.51
C LEU A 627 -38.29 -3.07 -9.53
N ALA A 628 -39.24 -2.19 -9.88
CA ALA A 628 -40.65 -2.54 -9.99
C ALA A 628 -40.94 -3.29 -11.30
N ASP A 629 -40.38 -2.81 -12.43
CA ASP A 629 -40.52 -3.47 -13.73
C ASP A 629 -39.87 -4.87 -13.75
N SER A 630 -38.83 -5.09 -12.93
CA SER A 630 -38.15 -6.37 -12.75
C SER A 630 -39.01 -7.53 -12.19
N GLN A 631 -40.24 -7.31 -11.70
CA GLN A 631 -41.02 -8.38 -11.03
C GLN A 631 -41.98 -9.18 -11.93
N THR A 632 -42.16 -8.82 -13.21
CA THR A 632 -43.31 -9.30 -14.01
C THR A 632 -43.00 -10.39 -15.05
N ILE A 633 -42.21 -11.43 -14.70
CA ILE A 633 -42.14 -12.69 -15.47
C ILE A 633 -42.04 -13.91 -14.53
N ARG A 634 -43.16 -14.56 -14.17
CA ARG A 634 -43.12 -15.89 -13.52
C ARG A 634 -44.38 -16.78 -13.61
N SER A 635 -44.73 -17.19 -14.84
CA SER A 635 -45.56 -18.37 -15.13
C SER A 635 -45.24 -18.84 -16.56
N GLU A 636 -45.37 -20.09 -16.99
CA GLU A 636 -46.13 -21.26 -16.50
C GLU A 636 -45.35 -22.60 -16.63
N TYR A 637 -46.05 -23.72 -16.37
CA TYR A 637 -45.80 -25.13 -16.71
C TYR A 637 -45.13 -26.08 -15.70
N THR A 638 -45.92 -27.07 -15.27
CA THR A 638 -45.55 -28.25 -14.48
C THR A 638 -46.45 -29.45 -14.83
N ALA A 639 -45.85 -30.60 -15.22
CA ALA A 639 -46.48 -31.93 -15.40
C ALA A 639 -47.54 -32.05 -16.53
N SER A 640 -47.96 -33.24 -17.02
CA SER A 640 -47.69 -34.63 -16.59
C SER A 640 -47.79 -35.69 -17.73
N SER A 641 -47.39 -36.93 -17.40
CA SER A 641 -47.97 -38.25 -17.82
C SER A 641 -47.96 -38.78 -19.27
N SER A 642 -47.55 -40.06 -19.41
CA SER A 642 -47.81 -41.01 -20.53
C SER A 642 -49.26 -41.57 -20.51
N PRO A 643 -49.74 -42.30 -21.55
CA PRO A 643 -49.39 -43.71 -21.88
C PRO A 643 -48.91 -43.89 -23.35
N ASP A 644 -48.24 -44.96 -23.84
CA ASP A 644 -48.40 -46.44 -23.72
C ASP A 644 -49.61 -46.98 -24.54
N LEU A 645 -49.62 -48.06 -25.34
CA LEU A 645 -48.75 -49.25 -25.55
C LEU A 645 -48.08 -49.24 -26.97
N SER A 646 -47.75 -50.29 -27.77
CA SER A 646 -47.93 -51.77 -27.76
C SER A 646 -47.04 -52.52 -28.79
N VAL A 647 -46.62 -53.78 -28.48
CA VAL A 647 -46.67 -55.05 -29.29
C VAL A 647 -46.16 -55.02 -30.77
N GLN A 648 -45.25 -55.88 -31.28
CA GLN A 648 -44.91 -57.30 -31.03
C GLN A 648 -43.46 -57.64 -31.54
N GLU A 649 -42.83 -58.81 -31.35
CA GLU A 649 -42.34 -59.54 -30.15
C GLU A 649 -41.12 -60.44 -30.53
N LYS A 650 -40.19 -60.68 -29.58
CA LYS A 650 -39.43 -61.94 -29.26
C LYS A 650 -38.66 -62.77 -30.32
N SER A 651 -37.66 -63.60 -29.95
CA SER A 651 -36.73 -63.65 -28.79
C SER A 651 -35.61 -64.68 -29.05
N GLU A 652 -34.65 -64.80 -28.13
CA GLU A 652 -33.45 -65.65 -28.21
C GLU A 652 -33.73 -67.17 -28.08
N GLY A 653 -32.75 -68.01 -28.46
CA GLY A 653 -32.83 -69.48 -28.39
C GLY A 653 -32.02 -70.11 -27.23
N VAL A 654 -31.94 -71.45 -27.19
CA VAL A 654 -30.94 -72.24 -26.42
C VAL A 654 -30.95 -73.72 -26.87
N SER A 655 -29.97 -74.51 -26.41
CA SER A 655 -29.60 -75.87 -26.84
C SER A 655 -30.44 -77.04 -26.27
N SER A 656 -30.42 -78.16 -27.01
CA SER A 656 -30.47 -79.58 -26.57
C SER A 656 -31.71 -80.20 -25.90
N GLY A 657 -32.11 -81.37 -26.40
CA GLY A 657 -33.06 -82.34 -25.83
C GLY A 657 -33.44 -83.41 -26.87
N SER A 658 -33.64 -84.68 -26.47
CA SER A 658 -33.86 -85.83 -27.37
C SER A 658 -34.98 -86.76 -26.89
N ASP A 659 -35.34 -87.72 -27.77
CA ASP A 659 -36.18 -88.92 -27.51
C ASP A 659 -37.70 -88.67 -27.32
N GLU A 660 -38.64 -89.58 -27.63
CA GLU A 660 -38.57 -91.05 -27.78
C GLU A 660 -39.38 -91.61 -28.99
N ALA A 661 -39.11 -92.86 -29.43
CA ALA A 661 -40.09 -93.98 -29.39
C ALA A 661 -39.73 -95.21 -30.28
N ALA A 662 -39.55 -96.39 -29.64
CA ALA A 662 -39.77 -97.78 -30.14
C ALA A 662 -39.03 -98.33 -31.41
N ALA A 663 -38.66 -99.62 -31.53
CA ALA A 663 -38.50 -100.75 -30.59
C ALA A 663 -37.77 -101.96 -31.26
N ALA A 664 -37.15 -102.86 -30.45
CA ALA A 664 -36.71 -104.26 -30.74
C ALA A 664 -35.88 -104.57 -32.03
N ALA A 665 -34.61 -105.01 -31.97
CA ALA A 665 -34.06 -106.33 -31.56
C ALA A 665 -34.29 -107.47 -32.59
N ALA A 666 -33.36 -108.42 -32.86
CA ALA A 666 -32.16 -108.82 -32.13
C ALA A 666 -31.02 -109.48 -32.98
N ASN A 667 -29.77 -109.20 -32.57
CA ASN A 667 -28.57 -110.07 -32.40
C ASN A 667 -27.89 -110.93 -33.52
N GLU A 668 -26.54 -110.94 -33.45
CA GLU A 668 -25.47 -111.94 -33.76
C GLU A 668 -25.69 -113.18 -34.69
N ALA A 669 -24.67 -113.82 -35.30
CA ALA A 669 -23.29 -113.48 -35.73
C ALA A 669 -22.62 -114.74 -36.39
N ALA A 670 -21.52 -114.54 -37.12
CA ALA A 670 -20.59 -115.57 -37.68
C ALA A 670 -21.12 -116.49 -38.82
N LEU A 671 -20.17 -117.14 -39.52
CA LEU A 671 -20.28 -117.88 -40.81
C LEU A 671 -20.52 -116.98 -42.05
N VAL A 672 -19.53 -116.44 -42.77
CA VAL A 672 -18.05 -116.55 -42.74
C VAL A 672 -17.48 -117.95 -43.03
N GLU A 673 -17.28 -118.27 -44.31
CA GLU A 673 -15.90 -118.47 -44.84
C GLU A 673 -15.83 -118.49 -46.40
N GLU A 674 -16.78 -119.07 -47.12
CA GLU A 674 -16.62 -119.30 -48.58
C GLU A 674 -16.68 -118.06 -49.51
N PHE A 675 -17.12 -116.89 -49.04
CA PHE A 675 -17.20 -115.68 -49.88
C PHE A 675 -15.82 -115.01 -50.14
N TRP A 676 -14.80 -115.33 -49.33
CA TRP A 676 -13.58 -114.53 -49.24
C TRP A 676 -12.63 -114.61 -50.45
N ILE A 677 -12.78 -115.60 -51.33
CA ILE A 677 -11.92 -115.75 -52.52
C ILE A 677 -12.31 -114.79 -53.66
N GLY A 678 -13.60 -114.41 -53.78
CA GLY A 678 -14.06 -113.46 -54.80
C GLY A 678 -13.69 -112.00 -54.48
N ALA A 679 -13.73 -111.62 -53.20
CA ALA A 679 -13.54 -110.23 -52.77
C ALA A 679 -12.11 -109.68 -52.95
N ALA A 680 -11.11 -110.56 -53.04
CA ALA A 680 -9.70 -110.16 -53.19
C ALA A 680 -9.36 -109.62 -54.59
N ALA A 681 -10.00 -110.14 -55.64
CA ALA A 681 -9.74 -109.72 -57.02
C ALA A 681 -10.29 -108.32 -57.32
N ALA A 682 -11.55 -108.06 -56.95
CA ALA A 682 -12.21 -106.78 -57.20
C ALA A 682 -11.49 -105.58 -56.53
N LYS A 683 -10.96 -105.78 -55.32
CA LYS A 683 -10.22 -104.74 -54.58
C LYS A 683 -8.91 -104.30 -55.24
N ALA A 684 -8.28 -105.14 -56.07
CA ALA A 684 -7.06 -104.76 -56.78
C ALA A 684 -7.35 -103.80 -57.95
N GLU A 685 -8.48 -103.99 -58.63
CA GLU A 685 -8.92 -103.16 -59.76
C GLU A 685 -9.47 -101.80 -59.28
N GLU A 686 -10.27 -101.81 -58.21
CA GLU A 686 -10.77 -100.61 -57.54
C GLU A 686 -9.65 -99.67 -57.05
N ALA A 687 -8.59 -100.23 -56.45
CA ALA A 687 -7.42 -99.47 -55.98
C ALA A 687 -6.63 -98.81 -57.12
N ALA A 688 -6.56 -99.43 -58.30
CA ALA A 688 -5.89 -98.85 -59.47
C ALA A 688 -6.69 -97.66 -60.04
N ALA A 689 -8.02 -97.79 -60.13
CA ALA A 689 -8.91 -96.72 -60.58
C ALA A 689 -8.87 -95.50 -59.63
N ALA A 690 -8.90 -95.74 -58.31
CA ALA A 690 -8.82 -94.69 -57.30
C ALA A 690 -7.54 -93.84 -57.40
N LYS A 691 -6.39 -94.46 -57.72
CA LYS A 691 -5.12 -93.72 -57.89
C LYS A 691 -5.15 -92.79 -59.10
N ALA A 692 -5.66 -93.26 -60.24
CA ALA A 692 -5.75 -92.46 -61.46
C ALA A 692 -6.70 -91.25 -61.30
N ALA A 693 -7.79 -91.41 -60.55
CA ALA A 693 -8.69 -90.31 -60.22
C ALA A 693 -8.00 -89.24 -59.35
N ALA A 694 -7.24 -89.65 -58.33
CA ALA A 694 -6.53 -88.74 -57.43
C ALA A 694 -5.44 -87.90 -58.13
N GLU A 695 -4.71 -88.49 -59.08
CA GLU A 695 -3.68 -87.76 -59.85
C GLU A 695 -4.31 -86.70 -60.79
N LEU A 696 -5.48 -86.98 -61.37
CA LEU A 696 -6.27 -86.01 -62.14
C LEU A 696 -6.83 -84.88 -61.27
N GLU A 697 -7.39 -85.19 -60.11
CA GLU A 697 -7.96 -84.20 -59.18
C GLU A 697 -6.87 -83.25 -58.63
N ALA A 698 -5.67 -83.77 -58.35
CA ALA A 698 -4.52 -82.98 -57.93
C ALA A 698 -4.08 -81.97 -59.01
N SER A 699 -4.05 -82.40 -60.28
CA SER A 699 -3.71 -81.53 -61.41
C SER A 699 -4.71 -80.37 -61.55
N ALA A 700 -6.01 -80.67 -61.55
CA ALA A 700 -7.07 -79.67 -61.66
C ALA A 700 -7.04 -78.65 -60.49
N LYS A 701 -6.80 -79.12 -59.26
CA LYS A 701 -6.63 -78.25 -58.09
C LYS A 701 -5.42 -77.32 -58.19
N GLN A 702 -4.31 -77.79 -58.76
CA GLN A 702 -3.11 -76.96 -58.94
C GLN A 702 -3.29 -75.87 -60.01
N GLU A 703 -4.07 -76.14 -61.06
CA GLU A 703 -4.38 -75.17 -62.11
C GLU A 703 -5.35 -74.08 -61.61
N ALA A 704 -6.43 -74.47 -60.93
CA ALA A 704 -7.38 -73.53 -60.31
C ALA A 704 -6.71 -72.61 -59.26
N ALA A 705 -5.75 -73.14 -58.48
CA ALA A 705 -5.00 -72.34 -57.51
C ALA A 705 -4.12 -71.26 -58.17
N LYS A 706 -3.55 -71.53 -59.35
CA LYS A 706 -2.80 -70.54 -60.13
C LYS A 706 -3.70 -69.46 -60.70
N GLU A 707 -4.88 -69.83 -61.20
CA GLU A 707 -5.85 -68.88 -61.74
C GLU A 707 -6.38 -67.92 -60.65
N GLN A 708 -6.64 -68.42 -59.44
CA GLN A 708 -7.05 -67.58 -58.32
C GLN A 708 -5.93 -66.62 -57.88
N ALA A 709 -4.70 -67.10 -57.72
CA ALA A 709 -3.57 -66.24 -57.33
C ALA A 709 -3.33 -65.08 -58.33
N ALA A 710 -3.52 -65.32 -59.64
CA ALA A 710 -3.43 -64.28 -60.65
C ALA A 710 -4.54 -63.22 -60.54
N LYS A 711 -5.78 -63.63 -60.19
CA LYS A 711 -6.90 -62.71 -59.94
C LYS A 711 -6.68 -61.87 -58.67
N ASP A 712 -6.19 -62.49 -57.60
CA ASP A 712 -5.91 -61.82 -56.34
C ASP A 712 -4.81 -60.76 -56.49
N GLN A 713 -3.75 -61.07 -57.25
CA GLN A 713 -2.67 -60.11 -57.56
C GLN A 713 -3.19 -58.93 -58.40
N ALA A 714 -4.02 -59.18 -59.41
CA ALA A 714 -4.61 -58.11 -60.22
C ALA A 714 -5.54 -57.19 -59.39
N ALA A 715 -6.30 -57.76 -58.45
CA ALA A 715 -7.13 -56.99 -57.53
C ALA A 715 -6.29 -56.09 -56.60
N GLN A 716 -5.15 -56.59 -56.09
CA GLN A 716 -4.24 -55.79 -55.27
C GLN A 716 -3.62 -54.62 -56.04
N GLU A 717 -3.20 -54.82 -57.30
CA GLU A 717 -2.72 -53.72 -58.14
C GLU A 717 -3.80 -52.65 -58.39
N GLN A 718 -5.06 -53.05 -58.61
CA GLN A 718 -6.15 -52.10 -58.80
C GLN A 718 -6.41 -51.26 -57.54
N ILE A 719 -6.44 -51.89 -56.36
CA ILE A 719 -6.62 -51.20 -55.07
C ILE A 719 -5.48 -50.21 -54.83
N ALA A 720 -4.22 -50.60 -55.10
CA ALA A 720 -3.06 -49.72 -54.94
C ALA A 720 -3.13 -48.49 -55.86
N ARG A 721 -3.57 -48.65 -57.12
CA ARG A 721 -3.77 -47.52 -58.05
C ARG A 721 -4.89 -46.58 -57.60
N GLU A 722 -5.99 -47.11 -57.07
CA GLU A 722 -7.06 -46.28 -56.50
C GLU A 722 -6.62 -45.50 -55.25
N GLN A 723 -5.80 -46.10 -54.39
CA GLN A 723 -5.27 -45.42 -53.20
C GLN A 723 -4.33 -44.28 -53.60
N ALA A 724 -3.39 -44.51 -54.52
CA ALA A 724 -2.48 -43.48 -55.02
C ALA A 724 -3.24 -42.28 -55.65
N ALA A 725 -4.29 -42.56 -56.44
CA ALA A 725 -5.12 -41.50 -57.03
C ALA A 725 -5.89 -40.67 -55.97
N LYS A 726 -6.35 -41.32 -54.89
CA LYS A 726 -7.02 -40.65 -53.76
C LYS A 726 -6.03 -39.77 -52.97
N GLU A 727 -4.82 -40.25 -52.71
CA GLU A 727 -3.76 -39.45 -52.06
C GLU A 727 -3.33 -38.24 -52.90
N GLU A 728 -3.13 -38.41 -54.21
CA GLU A 728 -2.77 -37.29 -55.10
C GLU A 728 -3.86 -36.21 -55.12
N THR A 729 -5.13 -36.63 -55.10
CA THR A 729 -6.29 -35.73 -55.06
C THR A 729 -6.35 -34.97 -53.73
N ALA A 730 -6.21 -35.66 -52.60
CA ALA A 730 -6.18 -35.04 -51.27
C ALA A 730 -5.02 -34.05 -51.12
N ARG A 731 -3.83 -34.39 -51.64
CA ARG A 731 -2.65 -33.52 -51.61
C ARG A 731 -2.83 -32.24 -52.44
N LYS A 732 -3.51 -32.32 -53.58
CA LYS A 732 -3.90 -31.15 -54.39
C LYS A 732 -4.93 -30.27 -53.67
N GLU A 733 -5.92 -30.88 -53.00
CA GLU A 733 -6.93 -30.14 -52.24
C GLU A 733 -6.33 -29.43 -51.01
N GLN A 734 -5.38 -30.07 -50.31
CA GLN A 734 -4.65 -29.44 -49.20
C GLN A 734 -3.82 -28.25 -49.66
N ALA A 735 -3.05 -28.38 -50.74
CA ALA A 735 -2.24 -27.29 -51.28
C ALA A 735 -3.11 -26.06 -51.66
N ALA A 736 -4.30 -26.29 -52.23
CA ALA A 736 -5.25 -25.22 -52.55
C ALA A 736 -5.80 -24.51 -51.29
N LYS A 737 -6.04 -25.26 -50.20
CA LYS A 737 -6.46 -24.71 -48.90
C LYS A 737 -5.35 -23.88 -48.24
N GLU A 738 -4.11 -24.34 -48.31
CA GLU A 738 -2.94 -23.60 -47.80
C GLU A 738 -2.69 -22.29 -48.59
N GLU A 739 -2.83 -22.32 -49.91
CA GLU A 739 -2.72 -21.10 -50.74
C GLU A 739 -3.85 -20.10 -50.45
N ALA A 740 -5.09 -20.58 -50.26
CA ALA A 740 -6.23 -19.74 -49.89
C ALA A 740 -6.04 -19.09 -48.51
N ALA A 741 -5.64 -19.86 -47.49
CA ALA A 741 -5.36 -19.35 -46.15
C ALA A 741 -4.24 -18.31 -46.15
N ARG A 742 -3.16 -18.53 -46.93
CA ARG A 742 -2.06 -17.58 -47.08
C ARG A 742 -2.49 -16.26 -47.73
N LYS A 743 -3.41 -16.31 -48.70
CA LYS A 743 -4.00 -15.09 -49.32
C LYS A 743 -4.90 -14.35 -48.33
N GLU A 744 -5.73 -15.07 -47.56
CA GLU A 744 -6.59 -14.46 -46.54
C GLU A 744 -5.77 -13.78 -45.42
N GLN A 745 -4.69 -14.43 -44.96
CA GLN A 745 -3.77 -13.85 -43.98
C GLN A 745 -3.09 -12.58 -44.48
N ALA A 746 -2.61 -12.55 -45.73
CA ALA A 746 -1.99 -11.35 -46.31
C ALA A 746 -2.97 -10.14 -46.35
N VAL A 747 -4.25 -10.37 -46.66
CA VAL A 747 -5.28 -9.32 -46.61
C VAL A 747 -5.53 -8.83 -45.18
N LYS A 748 -5.54 -9.74 -44.20
CA LYS A 748 -5.67 -9.40 -42.77
C LYS A 748 -4.49 -8.58 -42.26
N GLU A 749 -3.26 -8.94 -42.65
CA GLU A 749 -2.05 -8.19 -42.30
C GLU A 749 -2.03 -6.79 -42.93
N GLU A 750 -2.44 -6.64 -44.19
CA GLU A 750 -2.55 -5.32 -44.83
C GLU A 750 -3.63 -4.44 -44.16
N ALA A 751 -4.76 -5.02 -43.78
CA ALA A 751 -5.82 -4.32 -43.04
C ALA A 751 -5.36 -3.88 -41.64
N ALA A 752 -4.75 -4.78 -40.87
CA ALA A 752 -4.20 -4.50 -39.55
C ALA A 752 -3.12 -3.40 -39.60
N ARG A 753 -2.24 -3.42 -40.61
CA ARG A 753 -1.23 -2.37 -40.83
C ARG A 753 -1.85 -1.00 -41.11
N LYS A 754 -2.93 -0.93 -41.89
CA LYS A 754 -3.66 0.32 -42.15
C LYS A 754 -4.34 0.84 -40.87
N GLU A 755 -4.94 -0.05 -40.09
CA GLU A 755 -5.56 0.30 -38.79
C GLU A 755 -4.51 0.79 -37.78
N GLN A 756 -3.33 0.14 -37.72
CA GLN A 756 -2.24 0.55 -36.84
C GLN A 756 -1.71 1.95 -37.20
N VAL A 757 -1.51 2.25 -38.48
CA VAL A 757 -1.10 3.60 -38.95
C VAL A 757 -2.17 4.65 -38.62
N ALA A 758 -3.46 4.32 -38.73
CA ALA A 758 -4.55 5.22 -38.35
C ALA A 758 -4.58 5.47 -36.83
N LYS A 759 -4.40 4.43 -36.00
CA LYS A 759 -4.29 4.54 -34.54
C LYS A 759 -3.07 5.36 -34.10
N GLU A 760 -1.91 5.15 -34.74
CA GLU A 760 -0.69 5.90 -34.45
C GLU A 760 -0.83 7.39 -34.79
N LYS A 761 -1.51 7.73 -35.90
CA LYS A 761 -1.84 9.12 -36.25
C LYS A 761 -2.78 9.75 -35.23
N ALA A 762 -3.86 9.06 -34.86
CA ALA A 762 -4.82 9.54 -33.85
C ALA A 762 -4.15 9.74 -32.49
N ALA A 763 -3.28 8.82 -32.05
CA ALA A 763 -2.53 8.94 -30.81
C ALA A 763 -1.56 10.13 -30.81
N LYS A 764 -0.92 10.45 -31.95
CA LYS A 764 -0.07 11.64 -32.10
C LYS A 764 -0.87 12.96 -32.06
N GLU A 765 -2.06 12.98 -32.67
CA GLU A 765 -2.96 14.14 -32.60
C GLU A 765 -3.53 14.34 -31.18
N GLU A 766 -3.86 13.26 -30.47
CA GLU A 766 -4.30 13.32 -29.07
C GLU A 766 -3.17 13.74 -28.12
N ALA A 767 -1.96 13.20 -28.31
CA ALA A 767 -0.78 13.57 -27.52
C ALA A 767 -0.44 15.05 -27.67
N ALA A 768 -0.43 15.59 -28.90
CA ALA A 768 -0.22 17.02 -29.14
C ALA A 768 -1.30 17.89 -28.47
N ARG A 769 -2.56 17.44 -28.49
CA ARG A 769 -3.68 18.14 -27.82
C ARG A 769 -3.55 18.11 -26.29
N LYS A 770 -3.10 16.99 -25.71
CA LYS A 770 -2.79 16.85 -24.28
C LYS A 770 -1.59 17.71 -23.87
N GLU A 771 -0.54 17.76 -24.66
CA GLU A 771 0.63 18.61 -24.43
C GLU A 771 0.26 20.10 -24.45
N GLN A 772 -0.58 20.52 -25.41
CA GLN A 772 -1.07 21.90 -25.48
C GLN A 772 -1.95 22.26 -24.26
N ALA A 773 -2.86 21.37 -23.86
CA ALA A 773 -3.68 21.57 -22.67
C ALA A 773 -2.85 21.64 -21.37
N ALA A 774 -1.83 20.78 -21.23
CA ALA A 774 -0.91 20.80 -20.10
C ALA A 774 -0.09 22.10 -20.03
N LYS A 775 0.38 22.61 -21.18
CA LYS A 775 1.06 23.92 -21.28
C LYS A 775 0.13 25.08 -20.89
N GLU A 776 -1.13 25.03 -21.31
CA GLU A 776 -2.12 26.06 -20.96
C GLU A 776 -2.51 26.02 -19.47
N GLN A 777 -2.58 24.82 -18.86
CA GLN A 777 -2.80 24.66 -17.42
C GLN A 777 -1.59 25.13 -16.60
N ALA A 778 -0.37 24.73 -16.97
CA ALA A 778 0.86 25.16 -16.30
C ALA A 778 0.99 26.70 -16.30
N ALA A 779 0.65 27.37 -17.40
CA ALA A 779 0.65 28.84 -17.47
C ALA A 779 -0.38 29.49 -16.52
N LYS A 780 -1.55 28.86 -16.32
CA LYS A 780 -2.58 29.33 -15.37
C LYS A 780 -2.17 29.10 -13.92
N GLU A 781 -1.54 27.96 -13.63
CA GLU A 781 -1.00 27.66 -12.30
C GLU A 781 0.19 28.57 -11.94
N GLU A 782 1.07 28.89 -12.90
CA GLU A 782 2.13 29.87 -12.69
C GLU A 782 1.58 31.27 -12.42
N ALA A 783 0.61 31.73 -13.22
CA ALA A 783 -0.04 33.02 -13.01
C ALA A 783 -0.72 33.12 -11.63
N ALA A 784 -1.46 32.08 -11.22
CA ALA A 784 -2.08 32.01 -9.90
C ALA A 784 -1.04 32.01 -8.77
N ARG A 785 0.09 31.31 -8.94
CA ARG A 785 1.21 31.31 -7.99
C ARG A 785 1.85 32.69 -7.87
N GLN A 786 2.07 33.40 -8.98
CA GLN A 786 2.60 34.77 -8.97
C GLN A 786 1.63 35.75 -8.27
N GLU A 787 0.31 35.61 -8.48
CA GLU A 787 -0.71 36.40 -7.79
C GLU A 787 -0.75 36.11 -6.28
N GLN A 788 -0.64 34.83 -5.87
CA GLN A 788 -0.58 34.44 -4.46
C GLN A 788 0.68 34.98 -3.76
N VAL A 789 1.84 34.93 -4.41
CA VAL A 789 3.10 35.52 -3.90
C VAL A 789 2.98 37.03 -3.75
N ALA A 790 2.31 37.73 -4.68
CA ALA A 790 2.04 39.17 -4.57
C ALA A 790 1.12 39.50 -3.38
N LYS A 791 0.05 38.70 -3.18
CA LYS A 791 -0.87 38.84 -2.03
C LYS A 791 -0.18 38.58 -0.69
N GLU A 792 0.66 37.54 -0.60
CA GLU A 792 1.47 37.29 0.60
C GLU A 792 2.44 38.42 0.90
N LYS A 793 3.12 38.97 -0.12
CA LYS A 793 4.05 40.07 0.06
C LYS A 793 3.34 41.31 0.60
N ALA A 794 2.17 41.65 0.03
CA ALA A 794 1.34 42.75 0.53
C ALA A 794 0.89 42.54 1.98
N ALA A 795 0.46 41.32 2.33
CA ALA A 795 0.06 40.97 3.70
C ALA A 795 1.23 41.06 4.70
N LYS A 796 2.45 40.63 4.30
CA LYS A 796 3.67 40.75 5.09
C LYS A 796 4.10 42.20 5.30
N GLU A 797 3.99 43.06 4.27
CA GLU A 797 4.23 44.50 4.38
C GLU A 797 3.19 45.22 5.26
N GLU A 798 1.91 44.82 5.20
CA GLU A 798 0.85 45.37 6.07
C GLU A 798 1.04 44.93 7.54
N ALA A 799 1.41 43.66 7.77
CA ALA A 799 1.73 43.15 9.10
C ALA A 799 2.91 43.90 9.74
N ALA A 800 4.00 44.11 8.98
CA ALA A 800 5.15 44.88 9.45
C ALA A 800 4.78 46.34 9.79
N ARG A 801 3.91 46.99 9.00
CA ARG A 801 3.38 48.33 9.32
C ARG A 801 2.54 48.34 10.60
N LYS A 802 1.69 47.34 10.81
CA LYS A 802 0.89 47.21 12.05
C LYS A 802 1.78 46.98 13.28
N GLU A 803 2.82 46.16 13.16
CA GLU A 803 3.80 45.93 14.22
C GLU A 803 4.60 47.20 14.56
N GLN A 804 5.06 47.95 13.55
CA GLN A 804 5.76 49.22 13.75
C GLN A 804 4.85 50.27 14.42
N ALA A 805 3.60 50.39 13.99
CA ALA A 805 2.61 51.27 14.62
C ALA A 805 2.30 50.86 16.09
N ALA A 806 2.26 49.56 16.39
CA ALA A 806 2.11 49.05 17.75
C ALA A 806 3.32 49.39 18.63
N LYS A 807 4.55 49.23 18.11
CA LYS A 807 5.80 49.64 18.79
C LYS A 807 5.83 51.13 19.08
N GLU A 808 5.46 51.99 18.12
CA GLU A 808 5.32 53.43 18.35
C GLU A 808 4.29 53.77 19.43
N LYS A 809 3.13 53.10 19.43
CA LYS A 809 2.08 53.30 20.43
C LYS A 809 2.55 52.90 21.83
N ALA A 810 3.26 51.78 21.94
CA ALA A 810 3.86 51.34 23.21
C ALA A 810 4.88 52.35 23.76
N VAL A 811 5.78 52.88 22.91
CA VAL A 811 6.74 53.93 23.31
C VAL A 811 6.03 55.21 23.77
N LYS A 812 4.95 55.63 23.08
CA LYS A 812 4.14 56.79 23.46
C LYS A 812 3.40 56.57 24.80
N GLU A 813 2.88 55.37 25.06
CA GLU A 813 2.26 55.02 26.34
C GLU A 813 3.27 54.90 27.48
N GLU A 814 4.48 54.39 27.24
CA GLU A 814 5.55 54.33 28.23
C GLU A 814 6.04 55.74 28.59
N ALA A 815 6.21 56.63 27.61
CA ALA A 815 6.54 58.03 27.83
C ALA A 815 5.47 58.74 28.69
N ALA A 816 4.18 58.56 28.37
CA ALA A 816 3.08 59.10 29.15
C ALA A 816 3.02 58.54 30.59
N ARG A 817 3.35 57.25 30.79
CA ARG A 817 3.51 56.65 32.13
C ARG A 817 4.66 57.28 32.92
N LYS A 818 5.82 57.50 32.29
CA LYS A 818 6.98 58.17 32.93
C LYS A 818 6.67 59.62 33.30
N GLU A 819 6.00 60.37 32.42
CA GLU A 819 5.57 61.74 32.69
C GLU A 819 4.56 61.80 33.86
N LYS A 820 3.58 60.89 33.88
CA LYS A 820 2.63 60.79 35.00
C LYS A 820 3.33 60.46 36.32
N ALA A 821 4.26 59.49 36.33
CA ALA A 821 5.03 59.13 37.52
C ALA A 821 5.86 60.31 38.04
N ALA A 822 6.51 61.08 37.16
CA ALA A 822 7.27 62.27 37.53
C ALA A 822 6.37 63.37 38.15
N LYS A 823 5.14 63.55 37.64
CA LYS A 823 4.16 64.49 38.22
C LYS A 823 3.66 64.04 39.59
N GLU A 824 3.42 62.74 39.79
CA GLU A 824 3.04 62.18 41.10
C GLU A 824 4.19 62.26 42.13
N GLU A 825 5.45 62.08 41.69
CA GLU A 825 6.62 62.26 42.55
C GLU A 825 6.83 63.75 42.93
N ALA A 826 6.66 64.67 41.98
CA ALA A 826 6.70 66.11 42.24
C ALA A 826 5.63 66.54 43.26
N ALA A 827 4.38 66.07 43.09
CA ALA A 827 3.30 66.34 44.02
C ALA A 827 3.56 65.74 45.42
N ARG A 828 4.19 64.56 45.52
CA ARG A 828 4.65 63.99 46.80
C ARG A 828 5.72 64.85 47.46
N LYS A 829 6.71 65.34 46.70
CA LYS A 829 7.77 66.23 47.20
C LYS A 829 7.20 67.57 47.69
N GLU A 830 6.25 68.15 46.96
CA GLU A 830 5.56 69.38 47.36
C GLU A 830 4.73 69.19 48.66
N LYS A 831 4.01 68.07 48.77
CA LYS A 831 3.26 67.71 49.99
C LYS A 831 4.19 67.53 51.19
N ALA A 832 5.31 66.84 51.03
CA ALA A 832 6.31 66.66 52.07
C ALA A 832 6.92 68.00 52.53
N ALA A 833 7.25 68.90 51.59
CA ALA A 833 7.75 70.24 51.91
C ALA A 833 6.72 71.09 52.68
N LYS A 834 5.43 70.99 52.34
CA LYS A 834 4.34 71.65 53.06
C LYS A 834 4.14 71.08 54.47
N GLU A 835 4.26 69.77 54.65
CA GLU A 835 4.20 69.12 55.97
C GLU A 835 5.42 69.46 56.85
N GLU A 836 6.61 69.58 56.25
CA GLU A 836 7.81 70.03 56.97
C GLU A 836 7.72 71.50 57.39
N ALA A 837 7.20 72.38 56.52
CA ALA A 837 6.95 73.78 56.84
C ALA A 837 5.93 73.93 57.99
N ALA A 838 4.83 73.17 57.95
CA ALA A 838 3.83 73.14 59.02
C ALA A 838 4.43 72.65 60.35
N ARG A 839 5.29 71.62 60.33
CA ARG A 839 6.04 71.17 61.51
C ARG A 839 6.96 72.26 62.08
N LYS A 840 7.67 73.00 61.23
CA LYS A 840 8.54 74.11 61.66
C LYS A 840 7.73 75.26 62.28
N GLU A 841 6.58 75.60 61.70
CA GLU A 841 5.67 76.61 62.26
C GLU A 841 5.08 76.16 63.61
N GLN A 842 4.69 74.89 63.74
CA GLN A 842 4.18 74.32 65.00
C GLN A 842 5.26 74.32 66.09
N ALA A 843 6.49 73.92 65.76
CA ALA A 843 7.62 73.97 66.69
C ALA A 843 7.94 75.40 67.16
N ALA A 844 7.90 76.39 66.26
CA ALA A 844 8.08 77.80 66.60
C ALA A 844 6.97 78.31 67.56
N LYS A 845 5.71 77.94 67.33
CA LYS A 845 4.58 78.25 68.23
C LYS A 845 4.75 77.59 69.61
N GLU A 846 5.21 76.34 69.65
CA GLU A 846 5.46 75.63 70.90
C GLU A 846 6.63 76.25 71.69
N GLN A 847 7.69 76.69 71.01
CA GLN A 847 8.81 77.40 71.64
C GLN A 847 8.40 78.78 72.18
N ALA A 848 7.60 79.54 71.43
CA ALA A 848 7.02 80.81 71.91
C ALA A 848 6.08 80.61 73.12
N ALA A 849 5.31 79.52 73.13
CA ALA A 849 4.48 79.16 74.28
C ALA A 849 5.33 78.82 75.52
N LYS A 850 6.45 78.12 75.36
CA LYS A 850 7.41 77.81 76.44
C LYS A 850 8.08 79.07 76.99
N GLU A 851 8.46 80.02 76.14
CA GLU A 851 8.93 81.34 76.62
C GLU A 851 7.87 82.10 77.41
N LYS A 852 6.61 82.09 76.94
CA LYS A 852 5.50 82.77 77.62
C LYS A 852 5.24 82.15 78.99
N ALA A 853 5.21 80.82 79.07
CA ALA A 853 5.07 80.09 80.33
C ALA A 853 6.23 80.37 81.30
N ALA A 854 7.47 80.44 80.82
CA ALA A 854 8.64 80.78 81.65
C ALA A 854 8.57 82.22 82.19
N LYS A 855 8.09 83.17 81.39
CA LYS A 855 7.86 84.57 81.82
C LYS A 855 6.71 84.67 82.84
N GLU A 856 5.65 83.90 82.66
CA GLU A 856 4.52 83.82 83.61
C GLU A 856 4.91 83.14 84.94
N GLU A 857 5.74 82.10 84.91
CA GLU A 857 6.28 81.49 86.13
C GLU A 857 7.24 82.42 86.87
N ALA A 858 8.11 83.14 86.16
CA ALA A 858 9.00 84.14 86.76
C ALA A 858 8.19 85.26 87.45
N ALA A 859 7.15 85.79 86.80
CA ALA A 859 6.24 86.77 87.39
C ALA A 859 5.50 86.21 88.62
N ARG A 860 5.05 84.93 88.57
CA ARG A 860 4.39 84.29 89.72
C ARG A 860 5.34 84.13 90.91
N ARG A 861 6.59 83.73 90.69
CA ARG A 861 7.62 83.66 91.75
C ARG A 861 7.94 85.04 92.35
N GLU A 862 7.94 86.11 91.54
CA GLU A 862 8.08 87.48 92.03
C GLU A 862 6.87 87.92 92.87
N GLN A 863 5.65 87.52 92.48
CA GLN A 863 4.42 87.81 93.22
C GLN A 863 4.32 87.01 94.53
N GLU A 864 4.69 85.72 94.51
CA GLU A 864 4.84 84.87 95.71
C GLU A 864 5.86 85.45 96.70
N ALA A 865 6.99 85.98 96.21
CA ALA A 865 7.98 86.67 97.04
C ALA A 865 7.44 87.96 97.68
N LYS A 866 6.68 88.77 96.93
CA LYS A 866 6.02 89.98 97.44
C LYS A 866 4.92 89.66 98.47
N GLU A 867 4.12 88.62 98.25
CA GLU A 867 3.16 88.13 99.24
C GLU A 867 3.85 87.66 100.53
N LYS A 868 4.99 86.96 100.42
CA LYS A 868 5.75 86.51 101.58
C LYS A 868 6.29 87.69 102.38
N ALA A 869 6.89 88.68 101.72
CA ALA A 869 7.34 89.91 102.35
C ALA A 869 6.19 90.68 103.05
N ALA A 870 5.02 90.78 102.40
CA ALA A 870 3.84 91.41 102.99
C ALA A 870 3.32 90.64 104.22
N LYS A 871 3.39 89.31 104.24
CA LYS A 871 3.01 88.47 105.40
C LYS A 871 4.02 88.60 106.55
N GLU A 872 5.31 88.72 106.27
CA GLU A 872 6.34 89.02 107.29
C GLU A 872 6.20 90.45 107.85
N GLU A 873 5.82 91.43 107.03
CA GLU A 873 5.52 92.79 107.50
C GLU A 873 4.23 92.86 108.33
N ALA A 874 3.18 92.12 107.93
CA ALA A 874 1.94 92.00 108.69
C ALA A 874 2.18 91.34 110.06
N ALA A 875 2.96 90.26 110.11
CA ALA A 875 3.33 89.61 111.37
C ALA A 875 4.11 90.55 112.30
N ARG A 876 5.05 91.34 111.77
CA ARG A 876 5.74 92.40 112.54
C ARG A 876 4.78 93.45 113.10
N LYS A 877 3.77 93.87 112.32
CA LYS A 877 2.76 94.85 112.75
C LYS A 877 1.81 94.28 113.81
N GLU A 878 1.42 93.00 113.70
CA GLU A 878 0.62 92.33 114.73
C GLU A 878 1.41 92.15 116.04
N GLN A 879 2.69 91.80 115.95
CA GLN A 879 3.56 91.67 117.13
C GLN A 879 3.78 93.02 117.83
N ALA A 880 4.03 94.09 117.07
CA ALA A 880 4.12 95.45 117.62
C ALA A 880 2.80 95.95 118.23
N ALA A 881 1.65 95.58 117.66
CA ALA A 881 0.33 95.90 118.22
C ALA A 881 0.06 95.15 119.54
N LYS A 882 0.56 93.91 119.69
CA LYS A 882 0.50 93.16 120.96
C LYS A 882 1.40 93.76 122.03
N GLU A 883 2.62 94.18 121.68
CA GLU A 883 3.53 94.86 122.63
C GLU A 883 3.00 96.22 123.11
N GLN A 884 2.12 96.88 122.35
CA GLN A 884 1.42 98.10 122.81
C GLN A 884 0.18 97.83 123.69
N ALA A 885 -0.30 96.58 123.78
CA ALA A 885 -1.49 96.23 124.55
C ALA A 885 -1.20 95.82 126.01
N GLU A 886 0.01 95.35 126.33
CA GLU A 886 0.38 94.88 127.68
C GLU A 886 1.10 95.92 128.56
N LYS A 887 0.95 97.22 128.25
CA LYS A 887 1.39 98.35 129.10
C LYS A 887 0.33 99.44 129.27
N GLN A 888 -0.91 99.02 129.48
CA GLN A 888 -1.78 99.59 130.52
C GLN A 888 -2.11 98.51 131.55
#